data_AF-A0A317KGK1-F1
#
_entry.id   AF-A0A317KGK1-F1
#
_cell.length_a   1.000
_cell.length_b   1.000
_cell.length_c   1.000
_cell.angle_alpha   90.00
_cell.angle_beta   90.00
_cell.angle_gamma   90.00
#
_symmetry.space_group_name_H-M   'P 1'
#
loop_
_entity.id
_entity.type
_entity.pdbx_description
1 polymer ?
#
loop_
_entity_poly.entity_id
_entity_poly.type
_entity_poly.pdbx_seq_one_letter_code
_entity_poly.pdbx_strand_id
1 'polypeptide(L)'
;MTSRATSVRPAPGRRPRRRTLIGLVVALVAALAPTGLTPPAQAAPVLLSQGRPATASSTENAGTPAAAAVDGNTGTRWSSAFSDPQWLRVDLGARATISQVTLVWEGAYARAFQLQTSDDGSAWTTIHTTTAGTGGTQTLAVRGAGRYVRMYGTARATGYGYSLWEFQVYGETGGGTPTCGSANAAQGRPATASSTENAGLPASAAVDGDTGTRWASAASDPQWLRVDLGSTQTICRVVLNWEAAYARAFQLQTSADGAAWTTIYSTTTGAGGVQTLDVTGSGRYLRMYGTARGTGYGYSLWEFQVNTTGGTTDPGIPPTDPRNPNFGPNTFVFDPSTPTATIQSRLNTLFTQQETNQFGPQRYAVLFKPGSYTADVNLGFFTQVAGLGLSPDDVNLNGHVRVEAFWMGGNATQNFWRAAENLSVTLPAGVTVERWAVSQAAPYRRMHLRGGQNQIQLWNGGDGWSSGGLMADTRIDGLVVSGSQQQWYSRNSEFGNGWTGSVWNMVFQGVVGAPAPHFPNPSHTVIAQTPQVREKPFLYVDGTGEYRVFVPALRTNSTGTSWYGKAPAGSSISLSQFYLVQPGTSAATINAALAQGRHLLFTPGVHHVTEPIRVDRPDTVILGLGLATIQADNGTVAMRVADVDGVKVAGIMFEAGQVTSPVLMEVGPPGSAASHAANPTSLHDVFFRIGGPGVGRATTTLTVNSDNVIGDHMWLWRADHGDGVGWTVNTADTGLTVNGDNVTMYGLFVEHYQKYQTVWNGNGGRTYFYQNEMPYDPPNQAGWMNGSTRGYAAYKVADSVTSHQAWGLGSYCFFNVNPAVVADRAFEVPTNPNVRFTNMVTVSLGGVGTINRVINNTGDTANAAHQQSYLTNYP
;
A
#
# COMPACT_ATOMS: atom_id res chain seq x y z
N MET A 1 -48.72 -26.22 -59.76
CA MET A 1 -48.75 -27.44 -58.93
C MET A 1 -48.45 -27.03 -57.48
N THR A 2 -49.27 -27.49 -56.53
CA THR A 2 -49.05 -27.62 -55.05
C THR A 2 -47.90 -26.80 -54.40
N SER A 3 -48.07 -25.72 -53.58
CA SER A 3 -48.98 -25.41 -52.44
C SER A 3 -48.62 -26.14 -51.12
N ARG A 4 -48.57 -25.56 -49.90
CA ARG A 4 -48.58 -24.17 -49.34
C ARG A 4 -48.10 -24.25 -47.85
N ALA A 5 -47.77 -23.12 -47.21
CA ALA A 5 -47.45 -23.04 -45.76
C ALA A 5 -48.67 -22.69 -44.88
N THR A 6 -48.63 -22.97 -43.55
CA THR A 6 -49.26 -22.20 -42.43
C THR A 6 -48.93 -22.79 -41.03
N SER A 7 -49.29 -22.09 -39.93
CA SER A 7 -48.83 -22.28 -38.53
C SER A 7 -49.95 -22.40 -37.47
N VAL A 8 -49.58 -22.55 -36.17
CA VAL A 8 -50.30 -22.23 -34.89
C VAL A 8 -50.75 -23.39 -33.95
N ARG A 9 -50.74 -23.08 -32.63
CA ARG A 9 -50.98 -23.82 -31.33
C ARG A 9 -52.46 -24.29 -31.10
N PRO A 10 -52.98 -24.75 -29.90
CA PRO A 10 -52.40 -25.06 -28.55
C PRO A 10 -52.92 -26.36 -27.81
N ALA A 11 -52.61 -26.48 -26.49
CA ALA A 11 -52.94 -27.48 -25.41
C ALA A 11 -54.45 -27.84 -25.19
N PRO A 12 -54.91 -28.82 -24.33
CA PRO A 12 -54.54 -29.21 -22.91
C PRO A 12 -54.55 -30.75 -22.60
N GLY A 13 -54.54 -31.33 -21.37
CA GLY A 13 -54.15 -30.89 -20.00
C GLY A 13 -54.85 -31.59 -18.78
N ARG A 14 -54.08 -31.93 -17.71
CA ARG A 14 -54.43 -32.32 -16.28
C ARG A 14 -54.93 -33.76 -15.86
N ARG A 15 -54.15 -34.38 -14.92
CA ARG A 15 -54.54 -35.10 -13.64
C ARG A 15 -55.21 -36.51 -13.68
N PRO A 16 -55.27 -37.30 -12.56
CA PRO A 16 -54.29 -37.53 -11.46
C PRO A 16 -54.27 -38.96 -10.76
N ARG A 17 -53.43 -39.11 -9.71
CA ARG A 17 -53.56 -39.92 -8.44
C ARG A 17 -53.17 -41.42 -8.34
N ARG A 18 -52.31 -41.70 -7.33
CA ARG A 18 -52.25 -42.83 -6.34
C ARG A 18 -52.13 -44.29 -6.89
N ARG A 19 -51.48 -45.28 -6.25
CA ARG A 19 -50.51 -45.50 -5.14
C ARG A 19 -50.55 -47.03 -4.92
N THR A 20 -49.46 -47.77 -5.13
CA THR A 20 -49.23 -49.09 -4.50
C THR A 20 -47.73 -49.41 -4.43
N LEU A 21 -47.33 -50.35 -3.57
CA LEU A 21 -45.94 -50.71 -3.22
C LEU A 21 -45.76 -52.25 -3.31
N ILE A 22 -44.52 -52.74 -3.08
CA ILE A 22 -44.04 -54.15 -3.15
C ILE A 22 -43.64 -54.58 -4.59
N GLY A 23 -42.45 -55.13 -4.90
CA GLY A 23 -41.20 -55.29 -4.13
C GLY A 23 -40.25 -56.37 -4.73
N LEU A 24 -38.91 -56.14 -4.73
CA LEU A 24 -37.78 -57.06 -5.08
C LEU A 24 -37.73 -57.57 -6.57
N VAL A 25 -36.59 -57.83 -7.26
CA VAL A 25 -35.12 -57.80 -6.98
C VAL A 25 -34.33 -57.60 -8.31
N VAL A 26 -33.21 -56.84 -8.27
CA VAL A 26 -31.90 -56.89 -9.03
C VAL A 26 -31.87 -57.49 -10.47
N ALA A 27 -31.27 -56.89 -11.52
CA ALA A 27 -30.01 -56.11 -11.61
C ALA A 27 -29.87 -55.15 -12.83
N LEU A 28 -28.83 -54.29 -12.76
CA LEU A 28 -28.07 -53.64 -13.86
C LEU A 28 -28.71 -52.50 -14.70
N VAL A 29 -28.59 -51.26 -14.20
CA VAL A 29 -28.18 -50.10 -15.03
C VAL A 29 -27.24 -49.22 -14.19
N ALA A 30 -26.08 -48.86 -14.76
CA ALA A 30 -25.14 -47.86 -14.27
C ALA A 30 -25.01 -46.74 -15.34
N ALA A 31 -24.67 -45.49 -15.04
CA ALA A 31 -24.71 -44.76 -13.77
C ALA A 31 -24.71 -43.25 -14.11
N LEU A 32 -25.62 -42.46 -13.50
CA LEU A 32 -25.63 -41.00 -13.60
C LEU A 32 -26.52 -40.39 -12.52
N ALA A 33 -25.90 -39.94 -11.42
CA ALA A 33 -26.52 -39.16 -10.34
C ALA A 33 -25.42 -38.30 -9.68
N PRO A 34 -25.74 -37.10 -9.15
CA PRO A 34 -24.73 -36.11 -8.78
C PRO A 34 -23.99 -36.47 -7.51
N THR A 35 -22.66 -36.30 -7.51
CA THR A 35 -21.85 -36.32 -6.30
C THR A 35 -22.09 -35.05 -5.49
N GLY A 36 -23.09 -35.08 -4.61
CA GLY A 36 -23.18 -34.11 -3.53
C GLY A 36 -21.92 -34.17 -2.66
N LEU A 37 -21.38 -33.00 -2.31
CA LEU A 37 -20.24 -32.90 -1.40
C LEU A 37 -20.66 -33.47 -0.03
N THR A 38 -20.13 -34.65 0.33
CA THR A 38 -20.15 -35.09 1.71
C THR A 38 -19.29 -34.11 2.53
N PRO A 39 -19.84 -33.45 3.57
CA PRO A 39 -19.00 -32.68 4.47
C PRO A 39 -17.96 -33.62 5.11
N PRO A 40 -16.74 -33.14 5.41
CA PRO A 40 -15.74 -33.96 6.08
C PRO A 40 -16.31 -34.48 7.40
N ALA A 41 -16.04 -35.76 7.70
CA ALA A 41 -16.49 -36.38 8.94
C ALA A 41 -15.83 -35.70 10.14
N GLN A 42 -16.59 -34.83 10.82
CA GLN A 42 -16.15 -34.20 12.05
C GLN A 42 -16.09 -35.26 13.15
N ALA A 43 -14.96 -35.35 13.84
CA ALA A 43 -14.80 -36.26 14.97
C ALA A 43 -15.86 -35.96 16.04
N ALA A 44 -16.39 -37.01 16.68
CA ALA A 44 -17.34 -36.84 17.77
C ALA A 44 -16.68 -36.08 18.93
N PRO A 45 -17.33 -35.07 19.55
CA PRO A 45 -16.77 -34.33 20.67
C PRO A 45 -16.34 -35.26 21.81
N VAL A 46 -15.12 -35.09 22.33
CA VAL A 46 -14.59 -35.95 23.41
C VAL A 46 -15.15 -35.48 24.74
N LEU A 47 -15.63 -36.41 25.58
CA LEU A 47 -16.09 -36.09 26.93
C LEU A 47 -14.90 -35.83 27.87
N LEU A 48 -14.80 -34.62 28.39
CA LEU A 48 -13.63 -34.14 29.16
C LEU A 48 -13.84 -34.11 30.68
N SER A 49 -15.08 -33.96 31.15
CA SER A 49 -15.40 -33.86 32.59
C SER A 49 -15.45 -35.21 33.32
N GLN A 50 -15.53 -36.33 32.60
CA GLN A 50 -15.67 -37.67 33.17
C GLN A 50 -14.55 -38.00 34.17
N GLY A 51 -14.93 -38.33 35.41
CA GLY A 51 -14.00 -38.67 36.49
C GLY A 51 -13.10 -37.53 36.98
N ARG A 52 -13.37 -36.28 36.57
CA ARG A 52 -12.55 -35.11 36.94
C ARG A 52 -12.88 -34.58 38.33
N PRO A 53 -11.93 -33.89 38.99
CA PRO A 53 -12.21 -33.21 40.26
C PRO A 53 -13.34 -32.18 40.11
N ALA A 54 -14.41 -32.35 40.90
CA ALA A 54 -15.54 -31.43 40.95
C ALA A 54 -15.70 -30.80 42.34
N THR A 55 -16.14 -29.54 42.35
CA THR A 55 -16.38 -28.72 43.54
C THR A 55 -17.68 -27.94 43.36
N ALA A 56 -18.36 -27.59 44.45
CA ALA A 56 -19.63 -26.85 44.40
C ALA A 56 -19.67 -25.78 45.49
N SER A 57 -20.59 -24.83 45.35
CA SER A 57 -20.89 -23.83 46.40
C SER A 57 -21.48 -24.44 47.68
N SER A 58 -22.17 -25.57 47.55
CA SER A 58 -22.72 -26.35 48.67
C SER A 58 -23.08 -27.77 48.23
N THR A 59 -23.40 -28.63 49.20
CA THR A 59 -24.03 -29.93 49.00
C THR A 59 -25.23 -30.06 49.95
N GLU A 60 -26.32 -30.69 49.50
CA GLU A 60 -27.55 -30.91 50.29
C GLU A 60 -27.25 -31.79 51.52
N ASN A 61 -26.44 -32.83 51.34
CA ASN A 61 -25.96 -33.73 52.40
C ASN A 61 -24.71 -34.50 51.90
N ALA A 62 -24.12 -35.35 52.75
CA ALA A 62 -22.93 -36.14 52.41
C ALA A 62 -23.14 -37.16 51.28
N GLY A 63 -24.40 -37.58 51.02
CA GLY A 63 -24.75 -38.52 49.95
C GLY A 63 -24.94 -37.88 48.57
N THR A 64 -24.78 -36.55 48.44
CA THR A 64 -24.96 -35.82 47.17
C THR A 64 -23.76 -34.91 46.81
N PRO A 65 -22.52 -35.45 46.80
CA PRO A 65 -21.29 -34.67 46.61
C PRO A 65 -21.15 -34.12 45.18
N ALA A 66 -20.34 -33.08 45.01
CA ALA A 66 -20.06 -32.50 43.69
C ALA A 66 -19.48 -33.50 42.67
N ALA A 67 -18.70 -34.48 43.13
CA ALA A 67 -18.14 -35.54 42.29
C ALA A 67 -19.20 -36.48 41.68
N ALA A 68 -20.38 -36.60 42.31
CA ALA A 68 -21.47 -37.46 41.86
C ALA A 68 -22.25 -36.91 40.66
N ALA A 69 -21.81 -35.79 40.08
CA ALA A 69 -22.33 -35.25 38.82
C ALA A 69 -21.30 -35.29 37.69
N VAL A 70 -20.21 -36.05 37.85
CA VAL A 70 -19.17 -36.27 36.82
C VAL A 70 -18.61 -37.70 36.89
N ASP A 71 -19.30 -38.62 37.57
CA ASP A 71 -18.81 -39.98 37.86
C ASP A 71 -19.19 -41.02 36.79
N GLY A 72 -20.11 -40.66 35.88
CA GLY A 72 -20.58 -41.46 34.76
C GLY A 72 -21.82 -42.29 35.08
N ASN A 73 -22.42 -42.07 36.25
CA ASN A 73 -23.49 -42.90 36.80
C ASN A 73 -24.76 -42.07 37.03
N THR A 74 -25.74 -42.21 36.14
CA THR A 74 -27.04 -41.53 36.27
C THR A 74 -27.92 -42.01 37.43
N GLY A 75 -27.42 -42.89 38.31
CA GLY A 75 -28.00 -43.21 39.61
C GLY A 75 -27.42 -42.44 40.80
N THR A 76 -26.38 -41.63 40.61
CA THR A 76 -25.76 -40.75 41.62
C THR A 76 -25.88 -39.28 41.19
N ARG A 77 -26.01 -38.35 42.15
CA ARG A 77 -26.25 -36.92 41.86
C ARG A 77 -25.52 -35.97 42.79
N TRP A 78 -25.09 -34.83 42.27
CA TRP A 78 -24.88 -33.64 43.09
C TRP A 78 -26.23 -32.98 43.40
N SER A 79 -26.37 -32.39 44.58
CA SER A 79 -27.52 -31.57 44.97
C SER A 79 -27.05 -30.40 45.84
N SER A 80 -27.56 -29.18 45.61
CA SER A 80 -27.18 -27.98 46.36
C SER A 80 -28.07 -27.70 47.57
N ALA A 81 -27.63 -26.80 48.45
CA ALA A 81 -28.51 -26.12 49.39
C ALA A 81 -29.62 -25.33 48.65
N PHE A 82 -30.76 -25.12 49.31
CA PHE A 82 -32.00 -24.62 48.69
C PHE A 82 -32.04 -23.09 48.64
N SER A 83 -31.02 -22.48 48.04
CA SER A 83 -30.86 -21.03 47.90
C SER A 83 -30.30 -20.67 46.52
N ASP A 84 -30.32 -19.38 46.19
CA ASP A 84 -29.82 -18.84 44.92
C ASP A 84 -28.82 -17.71 45.20
N PRO A 85 -27.70 -17.61 44.47
CA PRO A 85 -27.21 -18.53 43.43
C PRO A 85 -26.45 -19.74 44.01
N GLN A 86 -26.30 -20.80 43.21
CA GLN A 86 -25.44 -21.96 43.51
C GLN A 86 -24.67 -22.39 42.27
N TRP A 87 -23.56 -23.09 42.43
CA TRP A 87 -22.74 -23.56 41.31
C TRP A 87 -22.10 -24.92 41.55
N LEU A 88 -21.87 -25.62 40.43
CA LEU A 88 -21.07 -26.85 40.32
C LEU A 88 -19.98 -26.61 39.27
N ARG A 89 -18.72 -26.85 39.64
CA ARG A 89 -17.51 -26.64 38.84
C ARG A 89 -16.72 -27.93 38.70
N VAL A 90 -16.27 -28.22 37.48
CA VAL A 90 -15.29 -29.27 37.18
C VAL A 90 -13.95 -28.66 36.76
N ASP A 91 -12.84 -29.27 37.20
CA ASP A 91 -11.48 -29.00 36.73
C ASP A 91 -11.08 -30.03 35.67
N LEU A 92 -10.94 -29.61 34.41
CA LEU A 92 -10.56 -30.49 33.29
C LEU A 92 -9.08 -30.90 33.33
N GLY A 93 -8.31 -30.43 34.33
CA GLY A 93 -6.88 -30.71 34.53
C GLY A 93 -5.95 -29.87 33.66
N ALA A 94 -6.42 -29.46 32.47
CA ALA A 94 -5.73 -28.55 31.56
C ALA A 94 -6.76 -27.66 30.84
N ARG A 95 -6.30 -26.57 30.21
CA ARG A 95 -7.14 -25.75 29.33
C ARG A 95 -7.63 -26.60 28.15
N ALA A 96 -8.92 -26.57 27.88
CA ALA A 96 -9.53 -27.22 26.72
C ALA A 96 -10.41 -26.24 25.95
N THR A 97 -10.61 -26.50 24.67
CA THR A 97 -11.69 -25.88 23.87
C THR A 97 -12.99 -26.61 24.17
N ILE A 98 -14.06 -25.87 24.45
CA ILE A 98 -15.37 -26.43 24.85
C ILE A 98 -16.36 -26.18 23.72
N SER A 99 -16.95 -27.26 23.20
CA SER A 99 -17.88 -27.24 22.05
C SER A 99 -19.32 -27.61 22.44
N GLN A 100 -19.50 -28.37 23.52
CA GLN A 100 -20.81 -28.79 23.98
C GLN A 100 -20.80 -29.03 25.49
N VAL A 101 -21.92 -28.74 26.16
CA VAL A 101 -22.20 -29.16 27.54
C VAL A 101 -23.55 -29.87 27.58
N THR A 102 -23.61 -31.04 28.19
CA THR A 102 -24.86 -31.74 28.53
C THR A 102 -25.08 -31.67 30.03
N LEU A 103 -26.25 -31.16 30.44
CA LEU A 103 -26.72 -31.18 31.82
C LEU A 103 -27.83 -32.22 31.94
N VAL A 104 -27.66 -33.23 32.79
CA VAL A 104 -28.70 -34.22 33.11
C VAL A 104 -29.26 -33.87 34.47
N TRP A 105 -30.35 -33.12 34.49
CA TRP A 105 -30.99 -32.66 35.72
C TRP A 105 -31.80 -33.76 36.41
N GLU A 106 -31.85 -33.70 37.73
CA GLU A 106 -32.89 -34.32 38.53
C GLU A 106 -34.20 -33.50 38.43
N GLY A 107 -35.30 -33.93 39.07
CA GLY A 107 -36.52 -33.12 39.19
C GLY A 107 -36.30 -31.72 39.78
N ALA A 108 -35.24 -31.52 40.57
CA ALA A 108 -34.79 -30.20 41.04
C ALA A 108 -33.75 -29.56 40.10
N TYR A 109 -34.20 -28.63 39.24
CA TYR A 109 -33.38 -28.02 38.17
C TYR A 109 -33.34 -26.49 38.15
N ALA A 110 -32.41 -25.93 37.36
CA ALA A 110 -32.30 -24.49 37.13
C ALA A 110 -33.32 -23.97 36.10
N ARG A 111 -34.14 -22.99 36.48
CA ARG A 111 -34.91 -22.19 35.52
C ARG A 111 -34.03 -21.13 34.86
N ALA A 112 -33.13 -20.50 35.63
CA ALA A 112 -32.10 -19.60 35.09
C ALA A 112 -30.70 -20.06 35.51
N PHE A 113 -29.78 -20.13 34.55
CA PHE A 113 -28.39 -20.46 34.78
C PHE A 113 -27.46 -19.91 33.70
N GLN A 114 -26.17 -19.89 34.03
CA GLN A 114 -25.08 -19.64 33.10
C GLN A 114 -24.15 -20.86 33.05
N LEU A 115 -23.56 -21.12 31.89
CA LEU A 115 -22.36 -21.94 31.79
C LEU A 115 -21.17 -21.00 31.62
N GLN A 116 -20.11 -21.22 32.39
CA GLN A 116 -18.95 -20.33 32.43
C GLN A 116 -17.65 -21.13 32.37
N THR A 117 -16.63 -20.58 31.70
CA THR A 117 -15.26 -21.11 31.68
C THR A 117 -14.31 -20.19 32.43
N SER A 118 -13.19 -20.76 32.89
CA SER A 118 -12.13 -20.04 33.60
C SER A 118 -10.80 -20.76 33.42
N ASP A 119 -9.68 -20.03 33.38
CA ASP A 119 -8.33 -20.61 33.35
C ASP A 119 -7.76 -20.81 34.77
N ASP A 120 -8.15 -19.98 35.73
CA ASP A 120 -7.63 -19.91 37.11
C ASP A 120 -8.61 -20.43 38.18
N GLY A 121 -9.87 -20.63 37.82
CA GLY A 121 -10.95 -21.04 38.69
C GLY A 121 -11.58 -19.91 39.51
N SER A 122 -11.17 -18.66 39.27
CA SER A 122 -11.54 -17.46 40.03
C SER A 122 -12.16 -16.35 39.16
N ALA A 123 -11.59 -16.08 37.99
CA ALA A 123 -12.12 -15.18 36.96
C ALA A 123 -12.93 -15.98 35.93
N TRP A 124 -14.20 -15.59 35.69
CA TRP A 124 -15.16 -16.39 34.92
C TRP A 124 -15.70 -15.66 33.69
N THR A 125 -15.65 -16.33 32.54
CA THR A 125 -16.25 -15.89 31.28
C THR A 125 -17.51 -16.70 30.99
N THR A 126 -18.64 -16.03 30.76
CA THR A 126 -19.91 -16.72 30.44
C THR A 126 -19.94 -17.15 28.97
N ILE A 127 -20.16 -18.45 28.75
CA ILE A 127 -20.20 -19.09 27.42
C ILE A 127 -21.62 -19.54 27.02
N HIS A 128 -22.57 -19.51 27.97
CA HIS A 128 -24.01 -19.70 27.73
C HIS A 128 -24.81 -19.04 28.85
N THR A 129 -25.98 -18.49 28.54
CA THR A 129 -26.95 -17.96 29.51
C THR A 129 -28.36 -18.38 29.11
N THR A 130 -29.17 -18.82 30.06
CA THR A 130 -30.61 -19.02 29.87
C THR A 130 -31.40 -18.59 31.10
N THR A 131 -32.63 -18.13 30.87
CA THR A 131 -33.64 -17.81 31.90
C THR A 131 -34.90 -18.70 31.77
N ALA A 132 -34.86 -19.68 30.86
CA ALA A 132 -35.94 -20.60 30.55
C ALA A 132 -35.43 -22.05 30.42
N GLY A 133 -34.59 -22.47 31.38
CA GLY A 133 -34.18 -23.87 31.54
C GLY A 133 -35.40 -24.78 31.75
N THR A 134 -35.35 -25.97 31.15
CA THR A 134 -36.50 -26.91 31.06
C THR A 134 -36.39 -28.12 31.98
N GLY A 135 -35.25 -28.31 32.63
CA GLY A 135 -34.92 -29.56 33.33
C GLY A 135 -34.68 -30.71 32.35
N GLY A 136 -34.67 -31.94 32.88
CA GLY A 136 -34.35 -33.16 32.12
C GLY A 136 -32.93 -33.17 31.57
N THR A 137 -32.71 -33.78 30.41
CA THR A 137 -31.42 -33.73 29.71
C THR A 137 -31.38 -32.53 28.76
N GLN A 138 -30.48 -31.58 29.02
CA GLN A 138 -30.24 -30.41 28.18
C GLN A 138 -28.85 -30.47 27.55
N THR A 139 -28.77 -30.77 26.26
CA THR A 139 -27.53 -30.68 25.47
C THR A 139 -27.43 -29.31 24.82
N LEU A 140 -26.36 -28.58 25.12
CA LEU A 140 -26.15 -27.19 24.75
C LEU A 140 -24.86 -27.07 23.92
N ALA A 141 -24.99 -26.64 22.66
CA ALA A 141 -23.84 -26.22 21.88
C ALA A 141 -23.29 -24.90 22.45
N VAL A 142 -22.00 -24.86 22.73
CA VAL A 142 -21.32 -23.71 23.35
C VAL A 142 -20.00 -23.44 22.64
N ARG A 143 -19.45 -22.24 22.82
CA ARG A 143 -18.10 -21.90 22.34
C ARG A 143 -17.35 -21.19 23.44
N GLY A 144 -16.25 -21.77 23.88
CA GLY A 144 -15.38 -21.19 24.88
C GLY A 144 -14.10 -22.00 25.07
N ALA A 145 -13.22 -21.49 25.93
CA ALA A 145 -12.04 -22.23 26.38
C ALA A 145 -11.79 -21.93 27.86
N GLY A 146 -11.19 -22.89 28.55
CA GLY A 146 -10.79 -22.76 29.95
C GLY A 146 -10.34 -24.11 30.51
N ARG A 147 -9.69 -24.07 31.68
CA ARG A 147 -9.37 -25.27 32.47
C ARG A 147 -10.55 -25.71 33.34
N TYR A 148 -11.27 -24.73 33.89
CA TYR A 148 -12.43 -24.96 34.73
C TYR A 148 -13.71 -24.61 33.96
N VAL A 149 -14.75 -25.42 34.14
CA VAL A 149 -16.08 -25.15 33.61
C VAL A 149 -17.09 -25.27 34.75
N ARG A 150 -18.03 -24.34 34.86
CA ARG A 150 -19.09 -24.39 35.88
C ARG A 150 -20.48 -24.13 35.32
N MET A 151 -21.45 -24.82 35.89
CA MET A 151 -22.86 -24.43 35.88
C MET A 151 -23.07 -23.46 37.06
N TYR A 152 -23.60 -22.27 36.78
CA TYR A 152 -23.91 -21.22 37.76
C TYR A 152 -25.41 -20.93 37.71
N GLY A 153 -26.16 -21.55 38.63
CA GLY A 153 -27.60 -21.40 38.76
C GLY A 153 -27.97 -20.11 39.46
N THR A 154 -28.88 -19.33 38.86
CA THR A 154 -29.33 -18.02 39.35
C THR A 154 -30.82 -17.96 39.70
N ALA A 155 -31.63 -18.91 39.23
CA ALA A 155 -32.98 -19.14 39.76
C ALA A 155 -33.39 -20.62 39.63
N ARG A 156 -33.84 -21.22 40.73
CA ARG A 156 -34.39 -22.59 40.77
C ARG A 156 -35.77 -22.66 40.13
N ALA A 157 -36.10 -23.82 39.54
CA ALA A 157 -37.40 -24.08 38.95
C ALA A 157 -38.41 -24.69 39.95
N THR A 158 -37.94 -25.17 41.09
CA THR A 158 -38.73 -25.79 42.15
C THR A 158 -38.38 -25.18 43.52
N GLY A 159 -39.03 -25.62 44.60
CA GLY A 159 -38.66 -25.21 45.97
C GLY A 159 -37.34 -25.80 46.47
N TYR A 160 -36.84 -26.86 45.83
CA TYR A 160 -35.60 -27.57 46.18
C TYR A 160 -34.36 -26.86 45.63
N GLY A 161 -33.17 -27.42 45.87
CA GLY A 161 -31.89 -26.93 45.33
C GLY A 161 -31.74 -27.14 43.81
N TYR A 162 -30.50 -27.03 43.33
CA TYR A 162 -30.09 -27.48 42.00
C TYR A 162 -29.52 -28.89 42.11
N SER A 163 -29.93 -29.81 41.23
CA SER A 163 -29.38 -31.17 41.25
C SER A 163 -29.16 -31.75 39.85
N LEU A 164 -27.96 -32.31 39.66
CA LEU A 164 -27.50 -32.90 38.41
C LEU A 164 -27.10 -34.34 38.69
N TRP A 165 -27.67 -35.27 37.91
CA TRP A 165 -27.13 -36.63 37.75
C TRP A 165 -25.80 -36.58 36.98
N GLU A 166 -25.69 -35.71 35.97
CA GLU A 166 -24.48 -35.59 35.16
C GLU A 166 -24.24 -34.16 34.64
N PHE A 167 -22.97 -33.74 34.61
CA PHE A 167 -22.44 -32.49 34.08
C PHE A 167 -21.32 -32.82 33.09
N GLN A 168 -21.74 -33.12 31.87
CA GLN A 168 -20.88 -33.60 30.81
C GLN A 168 -20.36 -32.44 29.97
N VAL A 169 -19.05 -32.21 29.99
CA VAL A 169 -18.37 -31.15 29.25
C VAL A 169 -17.60 -31.79 28.11
N TYR A 170 -17.91 -31.41 26.87
CA TYR A 170 -17.30 -31.97 25.67
C TYR A 170 -16.42 -30.94 24.95
N GLY A 171 -15.33 -31.41 24.37
CA GLY A 171 -14.31 -30.54 23.79
C GLY A 171 -13.07 -31.28 23.31
N GLU A 172 -11.96 -30.54 23.17
CA GLU A 172 -10.66 -31.09 22.80
C GLU A 172 -9.57 -30.65 23.79
N THR A 173 -8.87 -31.63 24.39
CA THR A 173 -7.64 -31.41 25.15
C THR A 173 -6.46 -31.41 24.18
N GLY A 174 -5.92 -30.23 23.87
CA GLY A 174 -4.88 -30.09 22.85
C GLY A 174 -4.65 -28.64 22.38
N GLY A 175 -5.60 -27.74 22.63
CA GLY A 175 -5.34 -26.30 22.62
C GLY A 175 -4.38 -25.95 23.77
N GLY A 176 -3.08 -26.03 23.50
CA GLY A 176 -2.05 -25.97 24.53
C GLY A 176 -2.17 -24.75 25.43
N THR A 177 -1.71 -24.89 26.68
CA THR A 177 -1.28 -23.72 27.46
C THR A 177 -0.37 -22.90 26.56
N PRO A 178 -0.68 -21.63 26.26
CA PRO A 178 0.16 -20.84 25.37
C PRO A 178 1.54 -20.80 26.00
N THR A 179 2.51 -21.44 25.35
CA THR A 179 3.90 -21.35 25.75
C THR A 179 4.35 -19.92 25.56
N CYS A 180 5.18 -19.42 26.47
CA CYS A 180 5.72 -18.08 26.33
C CYS A 180 6.55 -18.03 25.04
N GLY A 181 6.10 -17.25 24.05
CA GLY A 181 6.68 -17.24 22.71
C GLY A 181 8.14 -16.80 22.74
N SER A 182 8.96 -17.29 21.81
CA SER A 182 10.36 -16.87 21.68
C SER A 182 10.53 -15.53 20.95
N ALA A 183 9.50 -15.07 20.23
CA ALA A 183 9.54 -13.80 19.49
C ALA A 183 9.55 -12.59 20.44
N ASN A 184 10.40 -11.60 20.12
CA ASN A 184 10.45 -10.32 20.81
C ASN A 184 9.36 -9.38 20.29
N ALA A 185 8.24 -9.27 20.99
CA ALA A 185 7.12 -8.39 20.67
C ALA A 185 7.47 -6.89 20.77
N ALA A 186 8.53 -6.53 21.49
CA ALA A 186 9.04 -5.16 21.56
C ALA A 186 9.92 -4.77 20.36
N GLN A 187 10.45 -5.73 19.59
CA GLN A 187 11.40 -5.41 18.52
C GLN A 187 10.78 -4.51 17.44
N GLY A 188 11.48 -3.43 17.11
CA GLY A 188 11.05 -2.39 16.16
C GLY A 188 9.87 -1.53 16.62
N ARG A 189 9.39 -1.69 17.86
CA ARG A 189 8.24 -0.92 18.37
C ARG A 189 8.63 0.50 18.79
N PRO A 190 7.70 1.47 18.77
CA PRO A 190 7.94 2.80 19.33
C PRO A 190 8.32 2.73 20.81
N ALA A 191 9.47 3.30 21.16
CA ALA A 191 9.95 3.41 22.53
C ALA A 191 10.19 4.87 22.93
N THR A 192 9.94 5.18 24.20
CA THR A 192 10.09 6.50 24.81
C THR A 192 10.71 6.34 26.20
N ALA A 193 11.40 7.36 26.69
CA ALA A 193 12.04 7.35 28.01
C ALA A 193 11.81 8.65 28.76
N SER A 194 12.05 8.66 30.07
CA SER A 194 12.07 9.87 30.90
C SER A 194 13.19 10.84 30.54
N SER A 195 14.32 10.31 30.05
CA SER A 195 15.45 11.09 29.54
C SER A 195 16.33 10.24 28.63
N THR A 196 17.22 10.92 27.90
CA THR A 196 18.33 10.33 27.15
C THR A 196 19.62 11.06 27.53
N GLU A 197 20.71 10.34 27.80
CA GLU A 197 22.01 10.93 28.16
C GLU A 197 22.53 11.87 27.06
N ASN A 198 22.37 11.48 25.79
CA ASN A 198 22.64 12.30 24.61
C ASN A 198 21.85 11.76 23.40
N ALA A 199 21.87 12.48 22.27
CA ALA A 199 21.11 12.13 21.07
C ALA A 199 21.51 10.80 20.40
N GLY A 200 22.71 10.28 20.68
CA GLY A 200 23.19 8.99 20.15
C GLY A 200 22.72 7.76 20.95
N LEU A 201 22.02 7.95 22.08
CA LEU A 201 21.55 6.86 22.96
C LEU A 201 20.01 6.90 23.15
N PRO A 202 19.21 6.88 22.06
CA PRO A 202 17.76 7.08 22.11
C PRO A 202 17.02 5.86 22.69
N ALA A 203 15.78 6.06 23.14
CA ALA A 203 14.92 4.98 23.65
C ALA A 203 14.69 3.83 22.64
N SER A 204 14.71 4.12 21.34
CA SER A 204 14.57 3.12 20.27
C SER A 204 15.74 2.15 20.17
N ALA A 205 16.94 2.56 20.62
CA ALA A 205 18.17 1.77 20.60
C ALA A 205 18.21 0.67 21.70
N ALA A 206 17.12 0.49 22.45
CA ALA A 206 16.94 -0.63 23.36
C ALA A 206 15.81 -1.57 22.92
N VAL A 207 15.29 -1.41 21.70
CA VAL A 207 14.23 -2.26 21.13
C VAL A 207 14.41 -2.49 19.63
N ASP A 208 15.59 -2.24 19.06
CA ASP A 208 15.85 -2.47 17.63
C ASP A 208 16.29 -3.91 17.33
N GLY A 209 16.73 -4.66 18.36
CA GLY A 209 17.30 -5.99 18.24
C GLY A 209 18.80 -6.02 17.91
N ASP A 210 19.49 -4.88 17.96
CA ASP A 210 20.94 -4.79 17.79
C ASP A 210 21.63 -4.58 19.15
N THR A 211 22.25 -5.65 19.67
CA THR A 211 23.01 -5.59 20.92
C THR A 211 24.28 -4.72 20.88
N GLY A 212 24.59 -4.10 19.73
CA GLY A 212 25.63 -3.08 19.58
C GLY A 212 25.15 -1.64 19.84
N THR A 213 23.83 -1.37 19.93
CA THR A 213 23.28 -0.05 20.27
C THR A 213 22.55 -0.10 21.63
N ARG A 214 22.34 1.07 22.28
CA ARG A 214 21.73 1.14 23.61
C ARG A 214 20.99 2.45 23.87
N TRP A 215 19.94 2.37 24.68
CA TRP A 215 19.40 3.53 25.40
C TRP A 215 20.21 3.81 26.67
N ALA A 216 20.38 5.09 27.03
CA ALA A 216 20.91 5.50 28.34
C ALA A 216 20.15 6.71 28.90
N SER A 217 19.83 6.69 30.20
CA SER A 217 19.19 7.81 30.92
C SER A 217 20.19 8.80 31.52
N ALA A 218 19.71 9.98 31.91
CA ALA A 218 20.42 10.84 32.86
C ALA A 218 20.69 10.11 34.20
N ALA A 219 21.75 10.52 34.90
CA ALA A 219 22.22 9.93 36.16
C ALA A 219 21.41 10.39 37.39
N SER A 220 20.10 10.12 37.40
CA SER A 220 19.19 10.41 38.51
C SER A 220 18.15 9.31 38.71
N ASP A 221 17.43 9.35 39.82
CA ASP A 221 16.37 8.39 40.18
C ASP A 221 15.07 9.14 40.50
N PRO A 222 13.89 8.67 40.06
CA PRO A 222 13.65 7.52 39.17
C PRO A 222 13.85 7.87 37.68
N GLN A 223 14.02 6.85 36.84
CA GLN A 223 13.97 6.96 35.38
C GLN A 223 13.19 5.77 34.80
N TRP A 224 12.71 5.90 33.56
CA TRP A 224 11.98 4.83 32.89
C TRP A 224 12.25 4.77 31.39
N LEU A 225 12.12 3.55 30.85
CA LEU A 225 12.06 3.23 29.43
C LEU A 225 10.75 2.49 29.17
N ARG A 226 9.97 2.94 28.19
CA ARG A 226 8.64 2.42 27.84
C ARG A 226 8.57 2.05 26.36
N VAL A 227 8.03 0.88 26.06
CA VAL A 227 7.67 0.42 24.72
C VAL A 227 6.15 0.39 24.53
N ASP A 228 5.67 0.76 23.34
CA ASP A 228 4.27 0.57 22.89
C ASP A 228 4.19 -0.70 22.02
N LEU A 229 3.63 -1.78 22.58
CA LEU A 229 3.43 -3.06 21.88
C LEU A 229 2.34 -3.00 20.80
N GLY A 230 1.67 -1.85 20.64
CA GLY A 230 0.69 -1.56 19.59
C GLY A 230 -0.75 -1.91 19.92
N SER A 231 -0.95 -3.00 20.66
CA SER A 231 -2.24 -3.45 21.20
C SER A 231 -2.02 -4.12 22.55
N THR A 232 -3.08 -4.36 23.31
CA THR A 232 -2.96 -5.07 24.60
C THR A 232 -2.46 -6.49 24.39
N GLN A 233 -1.23 -6.75 24.84
CA GLN A 233 -0.59 -8.06 24.80
C GLN A 233 -0.66 -8.75 26.17
N THR A 234 -0.71 -10.08 26.19
CA THR A 234 -0.49 -10.88 27.41
C THR A 234 0.98 -11.24 27.51
N ILE A 235 1.69 -10.56 28.41
CA ILE A 235 3.14 -10.63 28.58
C ILE A 235 3.48 -11.75 29.57
N CYS A 236 4.43 -12.59 29.18
CA CYS A 236 4.85 -13.78 29.93
C CYS A 236 6.32 -13.78 30.34
N ARG A 237 7.15 -13.00 29.63
CA ARG A 237 8.58 -12.83 29.94
C ARG A 237 9.07 -11.50 29.44
N VAL A 238 10.04 -10.96 30.15
CA VAL A 238 10.82 -9.79 29.79
C VAL A 238 12.29 -10.15 29.89
N VAL A 239 13.11 -9.74 28.92
CA VAL A 239 14.57 -9.87 29.00
C VAL A 239 15.17 -8.46 28.98
N LEU A 240 15.90 -8.12 30.04
CA LEU A 240 16.65 -6.87 30.15
C LEU A 240 18.12 -7.17 29.92
N ASN A 241 18.67 -6.70 28.79
CA ASN A 241 20.11 -6.76 28.52
C ASN A 241 20.74 -5.43 28.97
N TRP A 242 21.22 -5.38 30.21
CA TRP A 242 21.82 -4.17 30.79
C TRP A 242 23.25 -3.94 30.29
N GLU A 243 23.62 -2.67 30.19
CA GLU A 243 25.01 -2.23 30.18
C GLU A 243 25.60 -2.35 31.61
N ALA A 244 26.89 -2.04 31.82
CA ALA A 244 27.46 -1.93 33.17
C ALA A 244 26.71 -0.91 34.06
N ALA A 245 26.00 0.06 33.48
CA ALA A 245 25.08 0.96 34.16
C ALA A 245 23.64 0.38 34.22
N TYR A 246 23.32 -0.32 35.32
CA TYR A 246 22.07 -1.08 35.51
C TYR A 246 21.18 -0.58 36.67
N ALA A 247 19.92 -1.06 36.72
CA ALA A 247 19.03 -0.85 37.87
C ALA A 247 19.26 -1.86 39.00
N ARG A 248 19.59 -1.38 40.20
CA ARG A 248 19.58 -2.20 41.42
C ARG A 248 18.17 -2.35 41.98
N ALA A 249 17.34 -1.30 41.91
CA ALA A 249 15.91 -1.39 42.19
C ALA A 249 15.11 -0.91 40.99
N PHE A 250 14.13 -1.71 40.57
CA PHE A 250 13.21 -1.37 39.48
C PHE A 250 11.90 -2.13 39.56
N GLN A 251 10.93 -1.66 38.77
CA GLN A 251 9.66 -2.32 38.51
C GLN A 251 9.48 -2.53 37.00
N LEU A 252 8.82 -3.62 36.61
CA LEU A 252 8.20 -3.73 35.29
C LEU A 252 6.71 -3.45 35.46
N GLN A 253 6.18 -2.55 34.64
CA GLN A 253 4.79 -2.11 34.78
C GLN A 253 4.09 -2.12 33.41
N THR A 254 2.86 -2.59 33.37
CA THR A 254 2.00 -2.54 32.18
C THR A 254 0.96 -1.43 32.27
N SER A 255 0.47 -1.00 31.12
CA SER A 255 -0.61 -0.02 31.00
C SER A 255 -1.42 -0.24 29.71
N ALA A 256 -2.72 0.04 29.73
CA ALA A 256 -3.55 0.03 28.53
C ALA A 256 -3.52 1.38 27.76
N ASP A 257 -3.32 2.49 28.48
CA ASP A 257 -3.45 3.86 27.99
C ASP A 257 -2.12 4.67 28.02
N GLY A 258 -1.08 4.11 28.65
CA GLY A 258 0.22 4.75 28.85
C GLY A 258 0.26 5.71 30.05
N ALA A 259 -0.82 5.83 30.82
CA ALA A 259 -1.00 6.77 31.92
C ALA A 259 -1.27 6.05 33.26
N ALA A 260 -2.19 5.08 33.29
CA ALA A 260 -2.46 4.25 34.47
C ALA A 260 -1.60 2.98 34.43
N TRP A 261 -0.78 2.76 35.47
CA TRP A 261 0.25 1.71 35.48
C TRP A 261 0.00 0.65 36.55
N THR A 262 0.13 -0.62 36.17
CA THR A 262 0.06 -1.78 37.06
C THR A 262 1.42 -2.47 37.11
N THR A 263 1.98 -2.68 38.30
CA THR A 263 3.25 -3.37 38.47
C THR A 263 3.08 -4.88 38.31
N ILE A 264 3.85 -5.48 37.39
CA ILE A 264 3.83 -6.92 37.07
C ILE A 264 5.11 -7.65 37.54
N TYR A 265 6.16 -6.90 37.91
CA TYR A 265 7.37 -7.39 38.55
C TYR A 265 8.05 -6.25 39.32
N SER A 266 8.74 -6.56 40.42
CA SER A 266 9.56 -5.60 41.17
C SER A 266 10.74 -6.26 41.85
N THR A 267 11.88 -5.58 41.90
CA THR A 267 13.06 -6.01 42.67
C THR A 267 13.79 -4.81 43.27
N THR A 268 14.53 -5.06 44.36
CA THR A 268 15.46 -4.11 45.02
C THR A 268 16.91 -4.60 45.02
N THR A 269 17.16 -5.77 44.39
CA THR A 269 18.45 -6.46 44.34
C THR A 269 18.80 -6.92 42.93
N GLY A 270 18.46 -6.12 41.92
CA GLY A 270 18.88 -6.31 40.53
C GLY A 270 20.41 -6.33 40.42
N ALA A 271 20.93 -7.19 39.54
CA ALA A 271 22.36 -7.51 39.43
C ALA A 271 23.02 -7.02 38.13
N GLY A 272 22.26 -6.40 37.22
CA GLY A 272 22.73 -6.06 35.87
C GLY A 272 22.86 -7.27 34.96
N GLY A 273 23.65 -7.14 33.90
CA GLY A 273 23.84 -8.16 32.87
C GLY A 273 22.56 -8.49 32.09
N VAL A 274 22.44 -9.70 31.58
CA VAL A 274 21.19 -10.19 30.97
C VAL A 274 20.29 -10.78 32.06
N GLN A 275 19.15 -10.14 32.31
CA GLN A 275 18.13 -10.60 33.25
C GLN A 275 16.89 -11.09 32.49
N THR A 276 16.70 -12.41 32.46
CA THR A 276 15.45 -13.03 32.00
C THR A 276 14.47 -13.13 33.16
N LEU A 277 13.31 -12.50 33.01
CA LEU A 277 12.28 -12.36 34.04
C LEU A 277 10.97 -12.93 33.49
N ASP A 278 10.57 -14.12 33.96
CA ASP A 278 9.21 -14.60 33.72
C ASP A 278 8.24 -13.73 34.55
N VAL A 279 7.18 -13.25 33.91
CA VAL A 279 6.22 -12.29 34.47
C VAL A 279 4.80 -12.66 34.04
N THR A 280 3.79 -12.11 34.71
CA THR A 280 2.40 -12.28 34.27
C THR A 280 1.70 -10.94 34.31
N GLY A 281 1.21 -10.49 33.16
CA GLY A 281 0.38 -9.28 33.08
C GLY A 281 -0.08 -8.99 31.67
N SER A 282 -0.96 -8.01 31.53
CA SER A 282 -1.44 -7.54 30.23
C SER A 282 -1.36 -6.03 30.13
N GLY A 283 -1.11 -5.53 28.92
CA GLY A 283 -1.09 -4.11 28.60
C GLY A 283 -0.64 -3.86 27.17
N ARG A 284 -0.95 -2.67 26.66
CA ARG A 284 -0.42 -2.17 25.39
C ARG A 284 0.98 -1.60 25.58
N TYR A 285 1.19 -0.90 26.69
CA TYR A 285 2.49 -0.37 27.06
C TYR A 285 3.13 -1.24 28.13
N LEU A 286 4.43 -1.43 28.02
CA LEU A 286 5.27 -1.96 29.08
C LEU A 286 6.39 -0.96 29.36
N ARG A 287 6.72 -0.71 30.63
CA ARG A 287 7.90 0.07 31.01
C ARG A 287 8.74 -0.62 32.06
N MET A 288 10.06 -0.46 31.93
CA MET A 288 11.01 -0.57 33.03
C MET A 288 11.02 0.77 33.77
N TYR A 289 10.76 0.76 35.08
CA TYR A 289 10.74 1.92 35.95
C TYR A 289 11.80 1.73 37.05
N GLY A 290 12.98 2.31 36.84
CA GLY A 290 14.12 2.27 37.74
C GLY A 290 13.94 3.23 38.92
N THR A 291 14.19 2.72 40.13
CA THR A 291 14.05 3.48 41.39
C THR A 291 15.34 3.56 42.22
N ALA A 292 16.35 2.73 41.91
CA ALA A 292 17.72 2.94 42.39
C ALA A 292 18.74 2.35 41.39
N ARG A 293 19.76 3.13 41.03
CA ARG A 293 20.88 2.70 40.18
C ARG A 293 21.84 1.77 40.91
N GLY A 294 22.47 0.86 40.17
CA GLY A 294 23.52 -0.04 40.65
C GLY A 294 24.93 0.56 40.63
N THR A 295 25.11 1.69 39.92
CA THR A 295 26.37 2.42 39.78
C THR A 295 26.13 3.92 39.92
N GLY A 296 27.19 4.75 39.76
CA GLY A 296 27.05 6.21 39.72
C GLY A 296 26.45 6.77 38.42
N TYR A 297 26.41 5.97 37.35
CA TYR A 297 25.85 6.33 36.04
C TYR A 297 24.33 6.23 36.03
N GLY A 298 23.68 6.57 34.91
CA GLY A 298 22.25 6.38 34.68
C GLY A 298 21.85 4.90 34.52
N TYR A 299 20.63 4.67 34.01
CA TYR A 299 20.17 3.36 33.59
C TYR A 299 20.46 3.18 32.10
N SER A 300 20.96 2.01 31.68
CA SER A 300 21.30 1.75 30.29
C SER A 300 20.99 0.32 29.87
N LEU A 301 20.28 0.16 28.75
CA LEU A 301 19.86 -1.13 28.20
C LEU A 301 20.33 -1.23 26.74
N TRP A 302 21.07 -2.30 26.42
CA TRP A 302 21.33 -2.72 25.06
C TRP A 302 20.06 -3.27 24.40
N GLU A 303 19.18 -3.93 25.15
CA GLU A 303 17.91 -4.44 24.63
C GLU A 303 16.89 -4.68 25.76
N PHE A 304 15.61 -4.44 25.47
CA PHE A 304 14.44 -4.60 26.34
C PHE A 304 13.40 -5.49 25.64
N GLN A 305 13.64 -6.80 25.70
CA GLN A 305 12.82 -7.79 25.00
C GLN A 305 11.53 -8.09 25.77
N VAL A 306 10.44 -8.34 25.04
CA VAL A 306 9.14 -8.70 25.59
C VAL A 306 8.60 -9.92 24.86
N ASN A 307 8.22 -10.96 25.60
CA ASN A 307 7.60 -12.15 25.04
C ASN A 307 6.15 -12.27 25.50
N THR A 308 5.29 -12.83 24.64
CA THR A 308 3.84 -12.91 24.87
C THR A 308 3.30 -14.34 24.82
N THR A 309 2.15 -14.56 25.45
CA THR A 309 1.43 -15.84 25.45
C THR A 309 0.29 -15.81 24.44
N GLY A 310 0.39 -16.65 23.42
CA GLY A 310 -0.62 -16.80 22.39
C GLY A 310 -0.19 -16.17 21.08
N GLY A 311 0.17 -17.02 20.11
CA GLY A 311 0.33 -16.60 18.72
C GLY A 311 -1.02 -16.32 18.08
N THR A 312 -1.65 -15.18 18.41
CA THR A 312 -2.59 -14.57 17.46
C THR A 312 -1.77 -14.07 16.29
N THR A 313 -1.84 -14.76 15.15
CA THR A 313 -1.28 -14.30 13.87
C THR A 313 -2.14 -13.19 13.26
N ASP A 314 -2.55 -12.21 14.07
CA ASP A 314 -2.60 -10.84 13.57
C ASP A 314 -1.12 -10.46 13.38
N PRO A 315 -0.64 -10.15 12.17
CA PRO A 315 0.76 -9.79 11.94
C PRO A 315 0.99 -8.40 12.54
N GLY A 316 1.09 -8.34 13.87
CA GLY A 316 0.63 -7.20 14.68
C GLY A 316 1.17 -5.86 14.21
N ILE A 317 0.40 -5.20 13.34
CA ILE A 317 0.83 -4.02 12.60
C ILE A 317 1.20 -2.93 13.60
N PRO A 318 2.48 -2.54 13.69
CA PRO A 318 2.89 -1.55 14.67
C PRO A 318 2.17 -0.22 14.39
N PRO A 319 1.63 0.45 15.42
CA PRO A 319 1.09 1.78 15.24
C PRO A 319 2.23 2.71 14.83
N THR A 320 1.98 3.51 13.82
CA THR A 320 2.88 4.58 13.45
C THR A 320 2.83 5.68 14.50
N ASP A 321 3.98 6.02 15.09
CA ASP A 321 4.14 7.29 15.81
C ASP A 321 4.12 8.44 14.78
N PRO A 322 3.13 9.34 14.81
CA PRO A 322 3.02 10.40 13.82
C PRO A 322 3.94 11.59 14.13
N ARG A 323 4.64 11.64 15.27
CA ARG A 323 5.62 12.70 15.61
C ARG A 323 7.06 12.22 15.46
N ASN A 324 7.31 10.93 15.70
CA ASN A 324 8.61 10.29 15.47
C ASN A 324 8.49 9.02 14.58
N PRO A 325 8.02 9.15 13.33
CA PRO A 325 7.86 8.01 12.43
C PRO A 325 9.21 7.42 11.98
N ASN A 326 9.29 6.08 11.98
CA ASN A 326 10.43 5.38 11.40
C ASN A 326 10.31 5.30 9.88
N PHE A 327 10.85 6.28 9.16
CA PHE A 327 10.92 6.28 7.69
C PHE A 327 12.03 5.40 7.09
N GLY A 328 12.66 4.54 7.90
CA GLY A 328 13.79 3.70 7.48
C GLY A 328 15.10 4.49 7.27
N PRO A 329 16.23 3.78 7.05
CA PRO A 329 17.56 4.39 6.97
C PRO A 329 17.79 5.25 5.71
N ASN A 330 16.93 5.13 4.71
CA ASN A 330 17.06 5.78 3.41
C ASN A 330 16.31 7.12 3.32
N THR A 331 15.68 7.57 4.41
CA THR A 331 14.98 8.84 4.49
C THR A 331 15.73 9.80 5.42
N PHE A 332 16.22 10.89 4.86
CA PHE A 332 16.95 11.92 5.60
C PHE A 332 16.03 13.12 5.84
N VAL A 333 15.64 13.36 7.10
CA VAL A 333 14.83 14.52 7.47
C VAL A 333 15.72 15.58 8.11
N PHE A 334 15.70 16.78 7.55
CA PHE A 334 16.40 17.95 8.07
C PHE A 334 15.41 18.96 8.63
N ASP A 335 15.83 19.65 9.69
CA ASP A 335 15.13 20.79 10.27
C ASP A 335 16.07 22.01 10.37
N PRO A 336 15.57 23.23 10.63
CA PRO A 336 16.40 24.45 10.58
C PRO A 336 17.53 24.50 11.62
N SER A 337 17.58 23.58 12.59
CA SER A 337 18.70 23.44 13.52
C SER A 337 19.82 22.53 12.99
N THR A 338 19.56 21.76 11.93
CA THR A 338 20.55 20.88 11.30
C THR A 338 21.65 21.72 10.64
N PRO A 339 22.94 21.53 10.97
CA PRO A 339 24.01 22.34 10.41
C PRO A 339 24.11 22.22 8.88
N THR A 340 24.26 23.35 8.19
CA THR A 340 24.43 23.43 6.72
C THR A 340 25.48 22.46 6.18
N ALA A 341 26.62 22.32 6.87
CA ALA A 341 27.68 21.39 6.47
C ALA A 341 27.24 19.92 6.52
N THR A 342 26.40 19.54 7.48
CA THR A 342 25.81 18.19 7.59
C THR A 342 24.83 17.92 6.46
N ILE A 343 23.95 18.89 6.16
CA ILE A 343 23.01 18.83 5.04
C ILE A 343 23.77 18.65 3.72
N GLN A 344 24.70 19.57 3.42
CA GLN A 344 25.44 19.54 2.16
C GLN A 344 26.33 18.29 2.03
N SER A 345 26.97 17.85 3.12
CA SER A 345 27.75 16.61 3.10
C SER A 345 26.88 15.41 2.77
N ARG A 346 25.66 15.31 3.31
CA ARG A 346 24.73 14.22 2.98
C ARG A 346 24.27 14.30 1.53
N LEU A 347 23.88 15.49 1.05
CA LEU A 347 23.49 15.72 -0.33
C LEU A 347 24.60 15.29 -1.32
N ASN A 348 25.84 15.70 -1.05
CA ASN A 348 27.00 15.32 -1.87
C ASN A 348 27.21 13.80 -1.87
N THR A 349 27.15 13.13 -0.70
CA THR A 349 27.28 11.67 -0.63
C THR A 349 26.20 10.96 -1.45
N LEU A 350 24.94 11.38 -1.34
CA LEU A 350 23.84 10.79 -2.10
C LEU A 350 23.99 11.05 -3.61
N PHE A 351 24.38 12.26 -4.01
CA PHE A 351 24.64 12.57 -5.42
C PHE A 351 25.78 11.71 -5.99
N THR A 352 26.95 11.67 -5.35
CA THR A 352 28.08 10.86 -5.81
C THR A 352 27.74 9.36 -5.90
N GLN A 353 26.89 8.86 -5.00
CA GLN A 353 26.41 7.49 -5.05
C GLN A 353 25.41 7.25 -6.19
N GLN A 354 24.54 8.23 -6.47
CA GLN A 354 23.38 8.06 -7.35
C GLN A 354 23.53 8.68 -8.75
N GLU A 355 24.56 9.47 -9.04
CA GLU A 355 24.74 10.18 -10.31
C GLU A 355 24.69 9.22 -11.52
N THR A 356 25.43 8.10 -11.42
CA THR A 356 25.51 7.05 -12.47
C THR A 356 24.72 5.79 -12.13
N ASN A 357 24.02 5.75 -10.99
CA ASN A 357 23.38 4.54 -10.48
C ASN A 357 21.98 4.29 -11.10
N GLN A 358 21.93 4.21 -12.43
CA GLN A 358 20.71 4.09 -13.21
C GLN A 358 19.86 2.85 -12.84
N PHE A 359 20.50 1.71 -12.54
CA PHE A 359 19.82 0.44 -12.35
C PHE A 359 19.93 -0.15 -10.93
N GLY A 360 20.69 0.47 -10.02
CA GLY A 360 20.86 -0.05 -8.67
C GLY A 360 19.57 -0.04 -7.82
N PRO A 361 19.53 -0.85 -6.75
CA PRO A 361 18.36 -0.98 -5.86
C PRO A 361 18.21 0.18 -4.87
N GLN A 362 19.20 1.08 -4.77
CA GLN A 362 19.17 2.17 -3.80
C GLN A 362 18.13 3.23 -4.19
N ARG A 363 17.42 3.73 -3.18
CA ARG A 363 16.32 4.70 -3.25
C ARG A 363 16.51 5.66 -2.08
N TYR A 364 16.29 6.97 -2.28
CA TYR A 364 16.50 7.96 -1.23
C TYR A 364 15.44 9.07 -1.24
N ALA A 365 15.02 9.46 -0.03
CA ALA A 365 14.20 10.65 0.17
C ALA A 365 14.96 11.64 1.07
N VAL A 366 15.04 12.90 0.63
CA VAL A 366 15.62 14.01 1.39
C VAL A 366 14.50 15.00 1.68
N LEU A 367 14.14 15.15 2.94
CA LEU A 367 12.95 15.86 3.39
C LEU A 367 13.35 17.05 4.27
N PHE A 368 12.82 18.23 3.97
CA PHE A 368 13.11 19.46 4.71
C PHE A 368 11.87 19.92 5.47
N LYS A 369 11.95 20.04 6.80
CA LYS A 369 10.87 20.65 7.62
C LYS A 369 10.68 22.14 7.28
N PRO A 370 9.52 22.75 7.60
CA PRO A 370 9.31 24.18 7.44
C PRO A 370 10.47 25.04 8.01
N GLY A 371 10.91 26.02 7.23
CA GLY A 371 12.04 26.89 7.53
C GLY A 371 12.87 27.24 6.29
N SER A 372 14.05 27.82 6.51
CA SER A 372 14.98 28.16 5.42
C SER A 372 16.36 27.56 5.66
N TYR A 373 16.97 27.11 4.56
CA TYR A 373 18.23 26.37 4.55
C TYR A 373 19.18 26.98 3.53
N THR A 374 20.47 26.70 3.64
CA THR A 374 21.44 26.89 2.54
C THR A 374 21.82 25.51 2.05
N ALA A 375 21.51 25.19 0.79
CA ALA A 375 21.75 23.84 0.24
C ALA A 375 21.79 23.87 -1.30
N ASP A 376 22.76 23.13 -1.86
CA ASP A 376 22.86 22.82 -3.28
C ASP A 376 22.47 21.35 -3.46
N VAL A 377 21.23 21.13 -3.91
CA VAL A 377 20.67 19.79 -4.15
C VAL A 377 20.86 19.45 -5.63
N ASN A 378 21.91 18.71 -5.94
CA ASN A 378 22.05 18.04 -7.25
C ASN A 378 21.48 16.62 -7.14
N LEU A 379 20.50 16.26 -7.98
CA LEU A 379 19.79 14.99 -7.89
C LEU A 379 20.31 13.96 -8.89
N GLY A 380 20.87 12.87 -8.35
CA GLY A 380 21.13 11.64 -9.09
C GLY A 380 19.87 10.79 -9.28
N PHE A 381 20.05 9.55 -9.74
CA PHE A 381 18.97 8.57 -9.87
C PHE A 381 18.30 8.24 -8.53
N PHE A 382 17.03 7.85 -8.59
CA PHE A 382 16.20 7.39 -7.47
C PHE A 382 16.25 8.27 -6.20
N THR A 383 16.37 9.57 -6.39
CA THR A 383 16.43 10.53 -5.29
C THR A 383 15.24 11.49 -5.40
N GLN A 384 14.44 11.56 -4.34
CA GLN A 384 13.43 12.61 -4.16
C GLN A 384 13.95 13.64 -3.17
N VAL A 385 13.82 14.93 -3.51
CA VAL A 385 13.84 16.01 -2.54
C VAL A 385 12.43 16.56 -2.35
N ALA A 386 12.02 16.78 -1.09
CA ALA A 386 10.73 17.40 -0.81
C ALA A 386 10.73 18.33 0.40
N GLY A 387 9.92 19.38 0.34
CA GLY A 387 9.57 20.20 1.50
C GLY A 387 8.36 19.62 2.24
N LEU A 388 8.43 19.62 3.57
CA LEU A 388 7.37 19.16 4.48
C LEU A 388 6.47 20.32 4.95
N GLY A 389 6.35 21.38 4.16
CA GLY A 389 5.37 22.45 4.34
C GLY A 389 3.97 22.08 3.86
N LEU A 390 2.96 22.87 4.20
CA LEU A 390 1.66 22.78 3.53
C LEU A 390 1.69 23.58 2.22
N SER A 391 2.47 24.66 2.20
CA SER A 391 2.83 25.45 1.03
C SER A 391 4.32 25.25 0.67
N PRO A 392 4.70 25.29 -0.62
CA PRO A 392 6.11 25.32 -1.03
C PRO A 392 6.92 26.44 -0.41
N ASP A 393 6.29 27.60 -0.16
CA ASP A 393 6.97 28.75 0.45
C ASP A 393 7.30 28.58 1.94
N ASP A 394 6.74 27.56 2.61
CA ASP A 394 7.08 27.21 3.99
C ASP A 394 8.50 26.62 4.11
N VAL A 395 9.07 26.13 2.99
CA VAL A 395 10.41 25.52 2.91
C VAL A 395 11.22 26.22 1.83
N ASN A 396 12.22 27.01 2.20
CA ASN A 396 13.06 27.76 1.25
C ASN A 396 14.52 27.31 1.26
N LEU A 397 14.99 26.79 0.14
CA LEU A 397 16.40 26.51 -0.10
C LEU A 397 17.08 27.72 -0.75
N ASN A 398 18.02 28.33 -0.03
CA ASN A 398 18.94 29.33 -0.58
C ASN A 398 20.10 28.58 -1.25
N GLY A 399 20.05 28.43 -2.58
CA GLY A 399 20.90 27.52 -3.33
C GLY A 399 20.18 26.95 -4.55
N HIS A 400 20.23 25.64 -4.73
CA HIS A 400 19.76 24.96 -5.95
C HIS A 400 18.91 23.72 -5.64
N VAL A 401 17.95 23.43 -6.52
CA VAL A 401 17.42 22.08 -6.76
C VAL A 401 17.53 21.77 -8.24
N ARG A 402 18.57 21.02 -8.58
CA ARG A 402 19.01 20.82 -9.95
C ARG A 402 19.25 19.37 -10.36
N VAL A 403 19.23 19.17 -11.66
CA VAL A 403 19.70 17.96 -12.34
C VAL A 403 20.63 18.38 -13.47
N GLU A 404 21.83 17.82 -13.47
CA GLU A 404 22.85 17.95 -14.51
C GLU A 404 23.00 16.62 -15.27
N ALA A 405 23.61 16.65 -16.46
CA ALA A 405 23.84 15.49 -17.33
C ALA A 405 25.33 15.24 -17.62
N PHE A 406 26.24 15.79 -16.80
CA PHE A 406 27.69 15.67 -17.01
C PHE A 406 28.18 14.21 -17.03
N TRP A 407 27.55 13.33 -16.24
CA TRP A 407 27.84 11.89 -16.20
C TRP A 407 27.74 11.18 -17.56
N MET A 408 26.89 11.70 -18.46
CA MET A 408 26.68 11.21 -19.83
C MET A 408 27.11 12.25 -20.88
N GLY A 409 28.13 13.07 -20.57
CA GLY A 409 28.71 14.04 -21.51
C GLY A 409 27.78 15.20 -21.90
N GLY A 410 26.76 15.49 -21.07
CA GLY A 410 25.73 16.49 -21.34
C GLY A 410 24.46 15.92 -21.98
N ASN A 411 24.41 14.62 -22.30
CA ASN A 411 23.19 13.97 -22.76
C ASN A 411 22.24 13.66 -21.58
N ALA A 412 21.10 14.32 -21.52
CA ALA A 412 20.10 14.09 -20.48
C ALA A 412 19.06 13.01 -20.83
N THR A 413 19.14 12.32 -21.98
CA THR A 413 18.14 11.30 -22.40
C THR A 413 18.01 10.12 -21.44
N GLN A 414 18.92 9.96 -20.48
CA GLN A 414 18.84 8.93 -19.43
C GLN A 414 18.65 9.51 -18.02
N ASN A 415 18.41 10.81 -17.84
CA ASN A 415 18.17 11.43 -16.53
C ASN A 415 16.75 11.15 -15.99
N PHE A 416 16.52 9.88 -15.63
CA PHE A 416 15.24 9.35 -15.15
C PHE A 416 15.08 9.34 -13.62
N TRP A 417 13.90 8.94 -13.17
CA TRP A 417 13.59 8.42 -11.82
C TRP A 417 14.08 9.29 -10.67
N ARG A 418 13.71 10.58 -10.64
CA ARG A 418 14.07 11.52 -9.56
C ARG A 418 13.00 12.57 -9.39
N ALA A 419 12.83 13.18 -8.23
CA ALA A 419 11.70 14.08 -7.99
C ALA A 419 12.07 15.30 -7.15
N ALA A 420 11.46 16.44 -7.46
CA ALA A 420 11.47 17.64 -6.64
C ALA A 420 10.03 18.05 -6.31
N GLU A 421 9.73 18.21 -5.02
CA GLU A 421 8.35 18.44 -4.57
C GLU A 421 8.21 19.47 -3.43
N ASN A 422 7.20 20.34 -3.53
CA ASN A 422 6.64 21.10 -2.41
C ASN A 422 7.67 21.97 -1.63
N LEU A 423 8.56 22.66 -2.34
CA LEU A 423 9.50 23.62 -1.76
C LEU A 423 9.78 24.81 -2.69
N SER A 424 10.33 25.88 -2.10
CA SER A 424 10.80 27.06 -2.82
C SER A 424 12.33 27.12 -2.91
N VAL A 425 12.83 27.70 -4.00
CA VAL A 425 14.27 27.91 -4.23
C VAL A 425 14.53 29.39 -4.46
N THR A 426 15.52 29.90 -3.73
CA THR A 426 16.12 31.23 -3.92
C THR A 426 17.56 31.04 -4.38
N LEU A 427 17.86 31.37 -5.64
CA LEU A 427 19.21 31.16 -6.20
C LEU A 427 20.29 32.00 -5.49
N PRO A 428 21.56 31.55 -5.48
CA PRO A 428 22.67 32.33 -4.94
C PRO A 428 22.82 33.71 -5.60
N ALA A 429 23.34 34.69 -4.86
CA ALA A 429 23.55 36.04 -5.37
C ALA A 429 24.47 36.02 -6.62
N GLY A 430 24.02 36.65 -7.71
CA GLY A 430 24.72 36.66 -9.00
C GLY A 430 24.42 35.46 -9.90
N VAL A 431 23.66 34.46 -9.44
CA VAL A 431 23.20 33.32 -10.25
C VAL A 431 21.74 33.52 -10.64
N THR A 432 21.42 33.33 -11.92
CA THR A 432 20.06 33.50 -12.47
C THR A 432 19.54 32.26 -13.20
N VAL A 433 20.24 31.13 -13.12
CA VAL A 433 19.86 29.88 -13.79
C VAL A 433 19.71 28.77 -12.76
N GLU A 434 18.52 28.19 -12.68
CA GLU A 434 18.28 26.85 -12.17
C GLU A 434 18.29 25.85 -13.33
N ARG A 435 18.75 24.61 -13.11
CA ARG A 435 18.77 23.59 -14.17
C ARG A 435 18.03 22.32 -13.79
N TRP A 436 17.07 21.92 -14.61
CA TRP A 436 16.32 20.69 -14.49
C TRP A 436 16.47 19.85 -15.76
N ALA A 437 17.71 19.43 -16.06
CA ALA A 437 18.05 18.69 -17.28
C ALA A 437 17.65 17.20 -17.15
N VAL A 438 16.37 16.92 -17.33
CA VAL A 438 15.77 15.59 -17.09
C VAL A 438 15.17 14.96 -18.35
N SER A 439 14.83 13.68 -18.25
CA SER A 439 13.93 13.01 -19.21
C SER A 439 12.68 12.45 -18.49
N GLN A 440 12.16 11.28 -18.88
CA GLN A 440 10.93 10.71 -18.35
C GLN A 440 11.02 10.38 -16.83
N ALA A 441 9.85 10.28 -16.18
CA ALA A 441 9.71 9.98 -14.74
C ALA A 441 10.52 10.90 -13.79
N ALA A 442 10.60 12.18 -14.15
CA ALA A 442 11.31 13.21 -13.38
C ALA A 442 10.42 14.41 -12.98
N PRO A 443 9.40 14.21 -12.10
CA PRO A 443 8.41 15.24 -11.81
C PRO A 443 8.97 16.44 -11.03
N TYR A 444 8.57 17.64 -11.44
CA TYR A 444 8.85 18.91 -10.76
C TYR A 444 7.53 19.54 -10.29
N ARG A 445 7.10 19.19 -9.06
CA ARG A 445 5.73 19.43 -8.56
C ARG A 445 5.68 20.39 -7.38
N ARG A 446 4.69 21.28 -7.34
CA ARG A 446 4.55 22.25 -6.22
C ARG A 446 5.87 22.97 -5.92
N MET A 447 6.61 23.35 -6.94
CA MET A 447 7.88 24.05 -6.76
C MET A 447 7.67 25.56 -6.87
N HIS A 448 8.52 26.35 -6.21
CA HIS A 448 8.57 27.80 -6.40
C HIS A 448 9.99 28.28 -6.67
N LEU A 449 10.35 28.50 -7.94
CA LEU A 449 11.58 29.21 -8.27
C LEU A 449 11.33 30.72 -8.14
N ARG A 450 11.87 31.32 -7.08
CA ARG A 450 11.66 32.72 -6.72
C ARG A 450 12.54 33.67 -7.53
N GLY A 451 12.05 34.87 -7.81
CA GLY A 451 12.78 35.97 -8.44
C GLY A 451 12.59 36.07 -9.96
N GLY A 452 12.00 37.17 -10.43
CA GLY A 452 11.64 37.36 -11.84
C GLY A 452 12.80 37.40 -12.83
N GLN A 453 14.02 37.71 -12.38
CA GLN A 453 15.23 37.65 -13.22
C GLN A 453 15.73 36.22 -13.48
N ASN A 454 15.22 35.23 -12.75
CA ASN A 454 15.72 33.85 -12.81
C ASN A 454 15.12 33.08 -14.00
N GLN A 455 15.81 32.02 -14.39
CA GLN A 455 15.41 31.12 -15.46
C GLN A 455 15.52 29.68 -14.96
N ILE A 456 14.61 28.81 -15.40
CA ILE A 456 14.79 27.35 -15.28
C ILE A 456 15.07 26.76 -16.66
N GLN A 457 16.26 26.17 -16.82
CA GLN A 457 16.70 25.52 -18.05
C GLN A 457 16.42 24.03 -17.97
N LEU A 458 15.71 23.49 -18.96
CA LEU A 458 15.25 22.10 -18.96
C LEU A 458 16.23 21.12 -19.65
N TRP A 459 17.42 21.59 -20.04
CA TRP A 459 18.47 20.79 -20.68
C TRP A 459 19.85 21.19 -20.14
N ASN A 460 20.90 20.45 -20.53
CA ASN A 460 22.24 20.63 -19.96
C ASN A 460 23.07 21.79 -20.55
N GLY A 461 22.49 22.61 -21.42
CA GLY A 461 23.23 23.56 -22.25
C GLY A 461 23.89 22.89 -23.46
N GLY A 462 24.40 23.71 -24.39
CA GLY A 462 25.03 23.24 -25.63
C GLY A 462 24.09 22.37 -26.48
N ASP A 463 24.67 21.39 -27.18
CA ASP A 463 23.99 20.46 -28.08
C ASP A 463 23.44 19.20 -27.39
N GLY A 464 23.48 19.14 -26.05
CA GLY A 464 23.06 17.98 -25.27
C GLY A 464 21.57 17.66 -25.43
N TRP A 465 21.21 16.40 -25.69
CA TRP A 465 19.82 15.97 -25.90
C TRP A 465 19.04 15.83 -24.59
N SER A 466 17.71 15.94 -24.64
CA SER A 466 16.83 15.76 -23.48
C SER A 466 15.40 15.37 -23.90
N SER A 467 14.72 14.50 -23.13
CA SER A 467 13.41 13.90 -23.48
C SER A 467 12.44 13.86 -22.29
N GLY A 468 12.26 15.02 -21.65
CA GLY A 468 11.32 15.23 -20.56
C GLY A 468 9.87 15.33 -21.02
N GLY A 469 8.93 15.72 -20.16
CA GLY A 469 9.07 15.95 -18.72
C GLY A 469 7.79 16.59 -18.16
N LEU A 470 7.73 16.77 -16.84
CA LEU A 470 6.56 17.30 -16.15
C LEU A 470 6.89 18.51 -15.26
N MET A 471 6.14 19.60 -15.44
CA MET A 471 5.87 20.56 -14.36
C MET A 471 4.38 20.57 -14.00
N ALA A 472 4.05 20.38 -12.73
CA ALA A 472 2.66 20.44 -12.29
C ALA A 472 2.48 21.18 -10.96
N ASP A 473 1.47 22.03 -10.88
CA ASP A 473 1.15 22.83 -9.69
C ASP A 473 2.30 23.76 -9.26
N THR A 474 3.17 24.17 -10.20
CA THR A 474 4.46 24.82 -9.95
C THR A 474 4.44 26.30 -10.34
N ARG A 475 5.16 27.14 -9.59
CA ARG A 475 5.38 28.55 -9.90
C ARG A 475 6.86 28.80 -10.25
N ILE A 476 7.08 29.50 -11.35
CA ILE A 476 8.38 30.05 -11.74
C ILE A 476 8.16 31.56 -11.87
N ASP A 477 8.78 32.37 -11.00
CA ASP A 477 8.63 33.84 -11.05
C ASP A 477 9.21 34.43 -12.35
N GLY A 478 10.24 33.80 -12.91
CA GLY A 478 10.91 34.21 -14.12
C GLY A 478 10.54 33.37 -15.35
N LEU A 479 11.55 33.01 -16.15
CA LEU A 479 11.39 32.39 -17.48
C LEU A 479 11.63 30.87 -17.45
N VAL A 480 10.81 30.11 -18.16
CA VAL A 480 11.09 28.69 -18.46
C VAL A 480 11.74 28.56 -19.84
N VAL A 481 12.85 27.82 -19.94
CA VAL A 481 13.63 27.67 -21.17
C VAL A 481 13.78 26.18 -21.51
N SER A 482 13.12 25.74 -22.58
CA SER A 482 13.14 24.31 -22.98
C SER A 482 14.51 23.86 -23.50
N GLY A 483 15.20 24.75 -24.23
CA GLY A 483 16.36 24.40 -25.04
C GLY A 483 16.07 23.19 -25.94
N SER A 484 16.93 22.18 -25.87
CA SER A 484 16.88 20.96 -26.70
C SER A 484 15.82 19.93 -26.29
N GLN A 485 14.98 20.21 -25.29
CA GLN A 485 13.91 19.29 -24.86
C GLN A 485 13.01 18.91 -26.03
N GLN A 486 12.97 17.63 -26.37
CA GLN A 486 12.17 17.09 -27.46
C GLN A 486 10.67 17.42 -27.29
N GLN A 487 10.16 17.22 -26.08
CA GLN A 487 8.79 17.51 -25.69
C GLN A 487 8.74 17.93 -24.22
N TRP A 488 7.61 18.51 -23.79
CA TRP A 488 7.38 18.82 -22.37
C TRP A 488 5.89 18.96 -22.06
N TYR A 489 5.50 18.61 -20.83
CA TYR A 489 4.15 18.85 -20.31
C TYR A 489 4.17 19.76 -19.08
N SER A 490 3.35 20.82 -19.12
CA SER A 490 3.12 21.71 -17.99
C SER A 490 1.63 21.85 -17.69
N ARG A 491 1.21 21.66 -16.43
CA ARG A 491 -0.19 21.88 -16.04
C ARG A 491 -0.41 22.58 -14.70
N ASN A 492 -1.47 23.38 -14.60
CA ASN A 492 -1.83 24.14 -13.39
C ASN A 492 -0.63 24.94 -12.81
N SER A 493 0.19 25.52 -13.68
CA SER A 493 1.43 26.21 -13.30
C SER A 493 1.35 27.71 -13.58
N GLU A 494 2.28 28.48 -13.03
CA GLU A 494 2.39 29.93 -13.21
C GLU A 494 3.82 30.29 -13.65
N PHE A 495 3.98 30.85 -14.84
CA PHE A 495 5.28 31.27 -15.40
C PHE A 495 5.30 32.80 -15.58
N GLY A 496 6.00 33.51 -14.69
CA GLY A 496 5.92 34.97 -14.59
C GLY A 496 6.44 35.71 -15.82
N ASN A 497 7.55 35.26 -16.40
CA ASN A 497 8.07 35.74 -17.70
C ASN A 497 7.81 34.73 -18.84
N GLY A 498 6.89 33.79 -18.63
CA GLY A 498 6.45 32.82 -19.63
C GLY A 498 7.45 31.73 -19.99
N TRP A 499 7.44 31.33 -21.26
CA TRP A 499 8.16 30.18 -21.79
C TRP A 499 8.89 30.53 -23.10
N THR A 500 10.07 29.95 -23.31
CA THR A 500 10.77 29.99 -24.61
C THR A 500 11.35 28.63 -25.01
N GLY A 501 11.45 28.42 -26.32
CA GLY A 501 11.90 27.17 -26.95
C GLY A 501 10.77 26.22 -27.36
N SER A 502 11.07 25.36 -28.33
CA SER A 502 10.20 24.31 -28.86
C SER A 502 11.05 23.34 -29.68
N VAL A 503 10.74 22.04 -29.64
CA VAL A 503 11.33 21.05 -30.55
C VAL A 503 10.23 20.30 -31.28
N TRP A 504 9.51 19.35 -30.65
CA TRP A 504 8.45 18.57 -31.32
C TRP A 504 7.06 18.72 -30.69
N ASN A 505 6.96 18.75 -29.35
CA ASN A 505 5.65 18.75 -28.67
C ASN A 505 5.69 19.41 -27.27
N MET A 506 5.38 20.70 -27.18
CA MET A 506 5.28 21.41 -25.90
C MET A 506 3.80 21.63 -25.55
N VAL A 507 3.34 21.06 -24.45
CA VAL A 507 1.92 21.05 -24.07
C VAL A 507 1.70 21.77 -22.74
N PHE A 508 0.76 22.72 -22.74
CA PHE A 508 0.43 23.58 -21.60
C PHE A 508 -1.07 23.48 -21.30
N GLN A 509 -1.44 23.11 -20.08
CA GLN A 509 -2.85 23.01 -19.66
C GLN A 509 -3.14 23.76 -18.36
N GLY A 510 -4.02 24.76 -18.39
CA GLY A 510 -4.30 25.57 -17.21
C GLY A 510 -3.07 26.33 -16.70
N VAL A 511 -2.12 26.67 -17.59
CA VAL A 511 -0.89 27.37 -17.22
C VAL A 511 -1.06 28.88 -17.42
N VAL A 512 -0.86 29.65 -16.35
CA VAL A 512 -0.78 31.12 -16.43
C VAL A 512 0.61 31.49 -16.96
N GLY A 513 0.67 32.35 -17.98
CA GLY A 513 1.92 32.67 -18.66
C GLY A 513 2.37 31.61 -19.68
N ALA A 514 1.48 30.71 -20.10
CA ALA A 514 1.74 29.85 -21.26
C ALA A 514 2.09 30.69 -22.51
N PRO A 515 2.89 30.15 -23.46
CA PRO A 515 3.12 30.82 -24.74
C PRO A 515 1.82 30.89 -25.57
N ALA A 516 1.85 31.61 -26.69
CA ALA A 516 0.71 31.62 -27.61
C ALA A 516 0.49 30.22 -28.25
N PRO A 517 -0.78 29.77 -28.42
CA PRO A 517 -1.06 28.51 -29.11
C PRO A 517 -0.58 28.57 -30.56
N HIS A 518 0.27 27.62 -30.95
CA HIS A 518 0.75 27.48 -32.32
C HIS A 518 1.22 26.05 -32.54
N PHE A 519 0.90 25.44 -33.68
CA PHE A 519 1.43 24.12 -34.07
C PHE A 519 1.41 24.04 -35.60
N PRO A 520 2.47 23.57 -36.29
CA PRO A 520 3.58 22.77 -35.76
C PRO A 520 4.88 23.52 -35.39
N ASN A 521 5.11 24.76 -35.84
CA ASN A 521 6.38 25.47 -35.56
C ASN A 521 6.19 26.95 -35.14
N PRO A 522 6.33 27.31 -33.84
CA PRO A 522 6.62 26.42 -32.72
C PRO A 522 5.50 25.41 -32.47
N SER A 523 5.79 24.38 -31.69
CA SER A 523 4.99 23.17 -31.47
C SER A 523 4.25 23.24 -30.12
N HIS A 524 3.56 24.36 -29.90
CA HIS A 524 2.93 24.76 -28.64
C HIS A 524 1.43 24.45 -28.61
N THR A 525 1.06 23.33 -27.98
CA THR A 525 -0.35 23.00 -27.69
C THR A 525 -0.77 23.65 -26.38
N VAL A 526 -1.68 24.62 -26.43
CA VAL A 526 -2.10 25.40 -25.23
C VAL A 526 -3.60 25.22 -24.99
N ILE A 527 -3.95 24.83 -23.76
CA ILE A 527 -5.30 24.50 -23.31
C ILE A 527 -5.59 25.33 -22.06
N ALA A 528 -6.63 26.16 -22.10
CA ALA A 528 -6.84 27.23 -21.11
C ALA A 528 -7.08 26.73 -19.67
N GLN A 529 -7.63 25.54 -19.50
CA GLN A 529 -8.06 24.96 -18.22
C GLN A 529 -7.80 23.46 -18.17
N THR A 530 -7.52 22.94 -16.97
CA THR A 530 -7.50 21.50 -16.69
C THR A 530 -8.90 21.07 -16.23
N PRO A 531 -9.68 20.27 -17.01
CA PRO A 531 -11.11 20.10 -16.76
C PRO A 531 -11.47 19.41 -15.44
N GLN A 532 -10.71 18.39 -15.04
CA GLN A 532 -10.89 17.71 -13.75
C GLN A 532 -9.59 17.05 -13.30
N VAL A 533 -9.04 17.49 -12.17
CA VAL A 533 -7.74 17.01 -11.67
C VAL A 533 -7.67 17.13 -10.15
N ARG A 534 -6.91 16.24 -9.54
CA ARG A 534 -6.51 16.31 -8.13
C ARG A 534 -4.98 16.42 -8.11
N GLU A 535 -4.43 17.26 -7.24
CA GLU A 535 -2.97 17.30 -7.08
C GLU A 535 -2.50 16.10 -6.24
N LYS A 536 -1.25 15.67 -6.45
CA LYS A 536 -0.69 14.50 -5.78
C LYS A 536 -0.73 14.65 -4.25
N PRO A 537 -1.12 13.63 -3.47
CA PRO A 537 -0.94 13.64 -2.03
C PRO A 537 0.54 13.74 -1.65
N PHE A 538 0.83 14.49 -0.58
CA PHE A 538 2.21 14.71 -0.12
C PHE A 538 2.31 14.69 1.41
N LEU A 539 3.48 14.27 1.90
CA LEU A 539 3.83 14.27 3.32
C LEU A 539 4.19 15.70 3.74
N TYR A 540 3.68 16.15 4.90
CA TYR A 540 4.04 17.42 5.52
C TYR A 540 4.06 17.31 7.05
N VAL A 541 4.61 18.32 7.73
CA VAL A 541 4.59 18.43 9.19
C VAL A 541 3.71 19.61 9.58
N ASP A 542 2.73 19.37 10.46
CA ASP A 542 1.83 20.42 10.94
C ASP A 542 2.45 21.27 12.06
N GLY A 543 1.75 22.36 12.44
CA GLY A 543 2.20 23.27 13.49
C GLY A 543 2.31 22.65 14.90
N THR A 544 1.90 21.40 15.10
CA THR A 544 2.08 20.64 16.34
C THR A 544 3.28 19.68 16.30
N GLY A 545 4.02 19.66 15.19
CA GLY A 545 5.11 18.72 14.93
C GLY A 545 4.63 17.34 14.50
N GLU A 546 3.35 17.18 14.11
CA GLU A 546 2.80 15.91 13.63
C GLU A 546 2.99 15.78 12.12
N TYR A 547 3.60 14.68 11.67
CA TYR A 547 3.61 14.28 10.27
C TYR A 547 2.21 13.86 9.84
N ARG A 548 1.80 14.36 8.67
CA ARG A 548 0.50 14.10 8.05
C ARG A 548 0.65 13.99 6.55
N VAL A 549 -0.27 13.30 5.90
CA VAL A 549 -0.40 13.34 4.44
C VAL A 549 -1.53 14.28 4.09
N PHE A 550 -1.22 15.36 3.36
CA PHE A 550 -2.22 16.22 2.77
C PHE A 550 -2.74 15.56 1.49
N VAL A 551 -4.07 15.55 1.35
CA VAL A 551 -4.79 15.01 0.21
C VAL A 551 -5.53 16.18 -0.45
N PRO A 552 -4.98 16.75 -1.54
CA PRO A 552 -5.60 17.85 -2.24
C PRO A 552 -7.02 17.52 -2.71
N ALA A 553 -7.89 18.52 -2.69
CA ALA A 553 -9.25 18.39 -3.19
C ALA A 553 -9.26 18.16 -4.72
N LEU A 554 -10.31 17.50 -5.20
CA LEU A 554 -10.61 17.43 -6.63
C LEU A 554 -10.98 18.83 -7.12
N ARG A 555 -10.28 19.32 -8.15
CA ARG A 555 -10.54 20.61 -8.81
C ARG A 555 -11.16 20.36 -10.19
N THR A 556 -12.02 21.28 -10.62
CA THR A 556 -12.56 21.30 -11.98
C THR A 556 -12.23 22.63 -12.66
N ASN A 557 -12.03 22.59 -13.99
CA ASN A 557 -11.69 23.73 -14.84
C ASN A 557 -10.57 24.62 -14.26
N SER A 558 -9.53 24.01 -13.69
CA SER A 558 -8.50 24.72 -12.95
C SER A 558 -7.46 25.39 -13.85
N THR A 559 -6.93 26.52 -13.37
CA THR A 559 -5.83 27.27 -13.97
C THR A 559 -4.93 27.78 -12.85
N GLY A 560 -3.62 27.80 -13.08
CA GLY A 560 -2.60 28.17 -12.10
C GLY A 560 -2.48 27.20 -10.93
N THR A 561 -1.59 27.53 -10.00
CA THR A 561 -1.27 26.66 -8.85
C THR A 561 -2.49 26.47 -7.93
N SER A 562 -2.42 25.50 -7.03
CA SER A 562 -3.41 25.27 -5.97
C SER A 562 -3.12 26.05 -4.69
N TRP A 563 -1.94 26.68 -4.58
CA TRP A 563 -1.36 27.15 -3.32
C TRP A 563 -0.81 28.59 -3.36
N TYR A 564 -0.40 29.12 -4.52
CA TYR A 564 0.18 30.47 -4.53
C TYR A 564 -0.90 31.52 -4.26
N GLY A 565 -0.67 32.35 -3.23
CA GLY A 565 -1.61 33.37 -2.76
C GLY A 565 -2.91 32.84 -2.14
N LYS A 566 -3.00 31.54 -1.79
CA LYS A 566 -4.25 30.91 -1.30
C LYS A 566 -3.98 29.67 -0.44
N ALA A 567 -4.87 29.40 0.52
CA ALA A 567 -4.82 28.14 1.25
C ALA A 567 -5.17 26.96 0.31
N PRO A 568 -4.37 25.89 0.25
CA PRO A 568 -4.70 24.73 -0.57
C PRO A 568 -5.92 24.00 -0.01
N ALA A 569 -6.92 23.74 -0.86
CA ALA A 569 -8.10 22.97 -0.50
C ALA A 569 -7.79 21.47 -0.49
N GLY A 570 -8.23 20.75 0.55
CA GLY A 570 -7.98 19.33 0.74
C GLY A 570 -8.26 18.89 2.17
N SER A 571 -7.83 17.68 2.52
CA SER A 571 -7.88 17.13 3.88
C SER A 571 -6.49 16.64 4.33
N SER A 572 -6.25 16.58 5.64
CA SER A 572 -5.01 16.06 6.21
C SER A 572 -5.29 14.78 6.98
N ILE A 573 -4.61 13.70 6.63
CA ILE A 573 -4.69 12.40 7.30
C ILE A 573 -3.48 12.27 8.24
N SER A 574 -3.72 11.88 9.50
CA SER A 574 -2.62 11.67 10.46
C SER A 574 -1.73 10.52 9.98
N LEU A 575 -0.40 10.66 10.08
CA LEU A 575 0.48 9.55 9.73
C LEU A 575 0.28 8.33 10.66
N SER A 576 -0.35 8.51 11.83
CA SER A 576 -0.78 7.42 12.70
C SER A 576 -1.82 6.48 12.06
N GLN A 577 -2.52 6.94 11.01
CA GLN A 577 -3.47 6.15 10.22
C GLN A 577 -2.80 5.41 9.04
N PHE A 578 -1.51 5.66 8.79
CA PHE A 578 -0.72 4.96 7.79
C PHE A 578 0.05 3.80 8.44
N TYR A 579 0.31 2.77 7.65
CA TYR A 579 1.36 1.79 7.90
C TYR A 579 2.58 2.14 7.03
N LEU A 580 3.75 2.24 7.66
CA LEU A 580 5.01 2.50 6.97
C LEU A 580 5.60 1.18 6.48
N VAL A 581 5.46 0.93 5.18
CA VAL A 581 5.96 -0.27 4.52
C VAL A 581 7.45 -0.11 4.28
N GLN A 582 8.25 -0.96 4.93
CA GLN A 582 9.71 -1.03 4.75
C GLN A 582 10.08 -2.11 3.71
N PRO A 583 11.28 -2.08 3.11
CA PRO A 583 11.83 -3.22 2.37
C PRO A 583 11.82 -4.49 3.24
N GLY A 584 11.51 -5.64 2.64
CA GLY A 584 11.32 -6.91 3.36
C GLY A 584 9.94 -7.11 4.01
N THR A 585 9.07 -6.10 4.02
CA THR A 585 7.67 -6.28 4.46
C THR A 585 6.92 -7.17 3.46
N SER A 586 6.30 -8.25 3.93
CA SER A 586 5.55 -9.16 3.05
C SER A 586 4.21 -8.55 2.57
N ALA A 587 3.78 -8.95 1.38
CA ALA A 587 2.48 -8.56 0.83
C ALA A 587 1.30 -8.94 1.76
N ALA A 588 1.38 -10.07 2.46
CA ALA A 588 0.39 -10.47 3.47
C ALA A 588 0.28 -9.45 4.63
N THR A 589 1.40 -8.93 5.12
CA THR A 589 1.42 -7.88 6.16
C THR A 589 0.87 -6.55 5.64
N ILE A 590 1.20 -6.18 4.39
CA ILE A 590 0.64 -4.98 3.73
C ILE A 590 -0.89 -5.11 3.59
N ASN A 591 -1.37 -6.26 3.14
CA ASN A 591 -2.79 -6.58 3.00
C ASN A 591 -3.52 -6.58 4.36
N ALA A 592 -2.90 -7.10 5.41
CA ALA A 592 -3.44 -7.04 6.77
C ALA A 592 -3.57 -5.59 7.26
N ALA A 593 -2.59 -4.72 7.02
CA ALA A 593 -2.70 -3.30 7.34
C ALA A 593 -3.86 -2.60 6.60
N LEU A 594 -4.03 -2.88 5.29
CA LEU A 594 -5.16 -2.37 4.51
C LEU A 594 -6.51 -2.84 5.06
N ALA A 595 -6.62 -4.12 5.43
CA ALA A 595 -7.81 -4.70 6.05
C ALA A 595 -8.12 -4.11 7.44
N GLN A 596 -7.09 -3.73 8.20
CA GLN A 596 -7.24 -2.98 9.47
C GLN A 596 -7.61 -1.49 9.27
N GLY A 597 -7.89 -1.05 8.04
CA GLY A 597 -8.26 0.34 7.76
C GLY A 597 -7.08 1.31 7.63
N ARG A 598 -5.84 0.83 7.57
CA ARG A 598 -4.66 1.69 7.38
C ARG A 598 -4.54 2.21 5.94
N HIS A 599 -3.93 3.36 5.78
CA HIS A 599 -3.31 3.81 4.53
C HIS A 599 -1.89 3.26 4.42
N LEU A 600 -1.22 3.40 3.26
CA LEU A 600 0.15 2.92 3.07
C LEU A 600 1.10 4.06 2.74
N LEU A 601 2.24 4.10 3.43
CA LEU A 601 3.40 4.90 3.03
C LEU A 601 4.57 3.95 2.80
N PHE A 602 5.04 3.84 1.56
CA PHE A 602 6.23 3.07 1.20
C PHE A 602 7.47 3.95 1.41
N THR A 603 8.39 3.50 2.26
CA THR A 603 9.68 4.17 2.47
C THR A 603 10.62 3.91 1.29
N PRO A 604 11.73 4.65 1.13
CA PRO A 604 12.60 4.47 -0.03
C PRO A 604 13.30 3.11 -0.04
N GLY A 605 12.91 2.24 -0.98
CA GLY A 605 13.58 0.99 -1.28
C GLY A 605 12.89 0.17 -2.37
N VAL A 606 13.35 -1.07 -2.56
CA VAL A 606 12.69 -2.08 -3.39
C VAL A 606 11.92 -3.03 -2.47
N HIS A 607 10.62 -3.17 -2.73
CA HIS A 607 9.67 -3.96 -1.95
C HIS A 607 9.18 -5.13 -2.80
N HIS A 608 9.71 -6.31 -2.51
CA HIS A 608 9.34 -7.55 -3.18
C HIS A 608 7.96 -8.03 -2.72
N VAL A 609 7.07 -8.33 -3.67
CA VAL A 609 5.74 -8.89 -3.41
C VAL A 609 5.55 -10.20 -4.18
N THR A 610 5.09 -11.23 -3.48
CA THR A 610 4.82 -12.57 -4.03
C THR A 610 3.33 -12.83 -4.26
N GLU A 611 2.46 -11.99 -3.70
CA GLU A 611 1.03 -11.93 -3.98
C GLU A 611 0.60 -10.45 -4.15
N PRO A 612 -0.56 -10.16 -4.77
CA PRO A 612 -0.99 -8.79 -4.98
C PRO A 612 -1.27 -8.04 -3.68
N ILE A 613 -0.89 -6.77 -3.65
CA ILE A 613 -1.43 -5.79 -2.72
C ILE A 613 -2.88 -5.50 -3.13
N ARG A 614 -3.84 -5.74 -2.24
CA ARG A 614 -5.29 -5.66 -2.49
C ARG A 614 -5.87 -4.41 -1.85
N VAL A 615 -6.18 -3.40 -2.67
CA VAL A 615 -6.70 -2.11 -2.21
C VAL A 615 -8.22 -2.08 -2.41
N ASP A 616 -8.93 -2.62 -1.42
CA ASP A 616 -10.38 -2.84 -1.48
C ASP A 616 -11.21 -1.75 -0.77
N ARG A 617 -10.56 -0.81 -0.07
CA ARG A 617 -11.22 0.23 0.73
C ARG A 617 -11.23 1.58 -0.01
N PRO A 618 -12.40 2.26 -0.12
CA PRO A 618 -12.49 3.62 -0.64
C PRO A 618 -11.54 4.60 0.05
N ASP A 619 -11.16 5.66 -0.66
CA ASP A 619 -10.27 6.73 -0.19
C ASP A 619 -8.89 6.28 0.34
N THR A 620 -8.46 5.05 0.05
CA THR A 620 -7.13 4.59 0.46
C THR A 620 -6.03 5.34 -0.29
N VAL A 621 -5.25 6.12 0.46
CA VAL A 621 -3.96 6.65 0.01
C VAL A 621 -2.85 5.59 0.08
N ILE A 622 -2.10 5.46 -1.01
CA ILE A 622 -0.83 4.74 -1.11
C ILE A 622 0.22 5.74 -1.62
N LEU A 623 1.17 6.13 -0.77
CA LEU A 623 2.19 7.13 -1.08
C LEU A 623 3.59 6.51 -1.01
N GLY A 624 4.40 6.66 -2.05
CA GLY A 624 5.82 6.32 -2.06
C GLY A 624 6.70 7.54 -1.75
N LEU A 625 7.79 7.31 -1.02
CA LEU A 625 8.89 8.24 -0.86
C LEU A 625 10.13 7.75 -1.62
N GLY A 626 10.91 8.66 -2.19
CA GLY A 626 12.21 8.34 -2.79
C GLY A 626 12.16 7.36 -3.96
N LEU A 627 11.09 7.40 -4.76
CA LEU A 627 10.84 6.47 -5.88
C LEU A 627 10.75 5.01 -5.41
N ALA A 628 10.09 4.78 -4.25
CA ALA A 628 9.82 3.46 -3.71
C ALA A 628 9.27 2.51 -4.80
N THR A 629 9.91 1.36 -4.94
CA THR A 629 9.70 0.43 -6.05
C THR A 629 9.06 -0.86 -5.54
N ILE A 630 7.92 -1.26 -6.10
CA ILE A 630 7.25 -2.53 -5.80
C ILE A 630 7.59 -3.52 -6.91
N GLN A 631 8.35 -4.57 -6.57
CA GLN A 631 8.76 -5.60 -7.53
C GLN A 631 7.84 -6.82 -7.45
N ALA A 632 7.24 -7.19 -8.59
CA ALA A 632 6.36 -8.34 -8.72
C ALA A 632 7.16 -9.63 -8.94
N ASP A 633 7.30 -10.45 -7.90
CA ASP A 633 7.97 -11.75 -8.01
C ASP A 633 7.01 -12.85 -8.45
N ASN A 634 7.57 -13.97 -8.94
CA ASN A 634 6.84 -15.20 -9.28
C ASN A 634 5.70 -15.03 -10.31
N GLY A 635 5.70 -13.97 -11.11
CA GLY A 635 4.64 -13.69 -12.10
C GLY A 635 3.33 -13.18 -11.48
N THR A 636 3.40 -12.67 -10.26
CA THR A 636 2.25 -12.12 -9.55
C THR A 636 1.82 -10.75 -10.10
N VAL A 637 0.61 -10.32 -9.81
CA VAL A 637 0.23 -8.90 -10.03
C VAL A 637 0.71 -8.11 -8.82
N ALA A 638 1.44 -7.01 -8.99
CA ALA A 638 1.96 -6.23 -7.86
C ALA A 638 0.83 -5.61 -7.01
N MET A 639 -0.17 -5.02 -7.68
CA MET A 639 -1.28 -4.33 -7.02
C MET A 639 -2.59 -4.50 -7.79
N ARG A 640 -3.67 -4.77 -7.06
CA ARG A 640 -5.05 -4.69 -7.55
C ARG A 640 -5.82 -3.68 -6.70
N VAL A 641 -6.45 -2.72 -7.36
CA VAL A 641 -7.41 -1.79 -6.74
C VAL A 641 -8.82 -2.25 -7.10
N ALA A 642 -9.74 -2.31 -6.14
CA ALA A 642 -11.14 -2.66 -6.39
C ALA A 642 -11.90 -1.54 -7.14
N ASP A 643 -13.14 -1.81 -7.58
CA ASP A 643 -14.04 -0.80 -8.18
C ASP A 643 -14.61 0.12 -7.09
N VAL A 644 -13.75 0.97 -6.51
CA VAL A 644 -14.06 1.81 -5.35
C VAL A 644 -13.62 3.26 -5.53
N ASP A 645 -14.39 4.16 -4.91
CA ASP A 645 -14.12 5.59 -4.94
C ASP A 645 -12.74 5.94 -4.36
N GLY A 646 -12.08 6.89 -5.01
CA GLY A 646 -11.10 7.73 -4.37
C GLY A 646 -9.78 7.08 -3.98
N VAL A 647 -9.42 5.89 -4.45
CA VAL A 647 -8.07 5.37 -4.18
C VAL A 647 -7.02 6.31 -4.81
N LYS A 648 -5.94 6.58 -4.09
CA LYS A 648 -4.91 7.56 -4.50
C LYS A 648 -3.55 6.88 -4.43
N VAL A 649 -2.99 6.48 -5.58
CA VAL A 649 -1.65 5.87 -5.68
C VAL A 649 -0.68 6.94 -6.18
N ALA A 650 0.40 7.19 -5.43
CA ALA A 650 1.26 8.35 -5.64
C ALA A 650 2.74 8.04 -5.42
N GLY A 651 3.62 8.35 -6.39
CA GLY A 651 5.07 8.24 -6.24
C GLY A 651 5.60 6.82 -6.12
N ILE A 652 4.94 5.85 -6.77
CA ILE A 652 5.28 4.43 -6.74
C ILE A 652 5.79 3.99 -8.11
N MET A 653 6.91 3.29 -8.12
CA MET A 653 7.40 2.56 -9.28
C MET A 653 7.01 1.08 -9.15
N PHE A 654 6.56 0.46 -10.24
CA PHE A 654 6.28 -0.97 -10.34
C PHE A 654 7.31 -1.64 -11.24
N GLU A 655 7.86 -2.77 -10.80
CA GLU A 655 8.91 -3.48 -11.53
C GLU A 655 8.52 -4.94 -11.79
N ALA A 656 8.70 -5.38 -13.04
CA ALA A 656 8.45 -6.77 -13.41
C ALA A 656 9.60 -7.68 -12.98
N GLY A 657 9.30 -8.75 -12.25
CA GLY A 657 10.24 -9.86 -12.03
C GLY A 657 10.47 -10.72 -13.29
N GLN A 658 11.40 -11.67 -13.18
CA GLN A 658 11.83 -12.56 -14.27
C GLN A 658 10.72 -13.45 -14.84
N VAL A 659 9.74 -13.82 -14.02
CA VAL A 659 8.58 -14.62 -14.40
C VAL A 659 7.47 -13.69 -14.90
N THR A 660 6.92 -13.98 -16.08
CA THR A 660 5.93 -13.11 -16.74
C THR A 660 4.69 -12.92 -15.88
N SER A 661 4.44 -11.67 -15.50
CA SER A 661 3.19 -11.26 -14.83
C SER A 661 2.10 -11.02 -15.88
N PRO A 662 0.84 -11.45 -15.69
CA PRO A 662 -0.22 -11.19 -16.68
C PRO A 662 -0.55 -9.69 -16.79
N VAL A 663 -0.52 -9.00 -15.65
CA VAL A 663 -0.56 -7.54 -15.53
C VAL A 663 0.28 -7.13 -14.30
N LEU A 664 0.96 -5.98 -14.29
CA LEU A 664 1.66 -5.51 -13.08
C LEU A 664 0.71 -4.77 -12.12
N MET A 665 -0.16 -3.90 -12.65
CA MET A 665 -1.16 -3.19 -11.87
C MET A 665 -2.54 -3.25 -12.55
N GLU A 666 -3.58 -3.48 -11.77
CA GLU A 666 -4.97 -3.46 -12.23
C GLU A 666 -5.80 -2.49 -11.36
N VAL A 667 -6.55 -1.58 -12.01
CA VAL A 667 -7.44 -0.63 -11.36
C VAL A 667 -8.88 -0.94 -11.73
N GLY A 668 -9.64 -1.49 -10.77
CA GLY A 668 -10.93 -2.12 -11.00
C GLY A 668 -10.77 -3.54 -11.57
N PRO A 669 -11.58 -4.53 -11.16
CA PRO A 669 -11.61 -5.84 -11.82
C PRO A 669 -12.19 -5.74 -13.25
N PRO A 670 -11.93 -6.72 -14.13
CA PRO A 670 -12.58 -6.77 -15.44
C PRO A 670 -14.11 -6.76 -15.32
N GLY A 671 -14.77 -5.87 -16.07
CA GLY A 671 -16.22 -5.66 -15.99
C GLY A 671 -16.67 -4.65 -14.94
N SER A 672 -15.74 -3.89 -14.33
CA SER A 672 -16.02 -2.61 -13.69
C SER A 672 -16.95 -1.73 -14.52
N ALA A 673 -17.88 -1.06 -13.84
CA ALA A 673 -18.90 -0.20 -14.46
C ALA A 673 -19.50 0.82 -13.47
N ALA A 674 -18.92 0.98 -12.28
CA ALA A 674 -19.33 2.02 -11.35
C ALA A 674 -18.73 3.38 -11.77
N SER A 675 -19.56 4.41 -11.88
CA SER A 675 -19.06 5.77 -12.10
C SER A 675 -18.51 6.35 -10.80
N HIS A 676 -17.24 6.74 -10.81
CA HIS A 676 -16.52 7.35 -9.70
C HIS A 676 -16.36 8.88 -9.85
N ALA A 677 -17.14 9.53 -10.72
CA ALA A 677 -16.88 10.90 -11.20
C ALA A 677 -16.77 11.98 -10.10
N ALA A 678 -17.40 11.77 -8.94
CA ALA A 678 -17.35 12.68 -7.79
C ALA A 678 -16.08 12.54 -6.94
N ASN A 679 -15.51 11.33 -6.86
CA ASN A 679 -14.26 11.02 -6.17
C ASN A 679 -13.52 9.93 -6.94
N PRO A 680 -12.91 10.24 -8.10
CA PRO A 680 -12.30 9.23 -8.94
C PRO A 680 -11.08 8.63 -8.25
N THR A 681 -10.74 7.39 -8.57
CA THR A 681 -9.41 6.85 -8.26
C THR A 681 -8.36 7.59 -9.09
N SER A 682 -7.19 7.89 -8.51
CA SER A 682 -6.12 8.63 -9.21
C SER A 682 -4.72 8.08 -9.00
N LEU A 683 -3.93 8.12 -10.07
CA LEU A 683 -2.55 7.65 -10.16
C LEU A 683 -1.64 8.86 -10.43
N HIS A 684 -0.66 9.10 -9.58
CA HIS A 684 0.26 10.25 -9.68
C HIS A 684 1.72 9.83 -9.62
N ASP A 685 2.54 10.20 -10.60
CA ASP A 685 3.95 9.76 -10.64
C ASP A 685 4.07 8.24 -10.48
N VAL A 686 3.23 7.51 -11.22
CA VAL A 686 3.20 6.05 -11.20
C VAL A 686 3.96 5.52 -12.41
N PHE A 687 5.06 4.85 -12.14
CA PHE A 687 6.03 4.43 -13.16
C PHE A 687 6.12 2.91 -13.25
N PHE A 688 6.48 2.38 -14.41
CA PHE A 688 6.60 0.94 -14.64
C PHE A 688 7.86 0.61 -15.43
N ARG A 689 8.58 -0.44 -15.03
CA ARG A 689 9.81 -0.91 -15.67
C ARG A 689 9.76 -2.42 -15.95
N ILE A 690 10.11 -2.79 -17.19
CA ILE A 690 10.18 -4.19 -17.64
C ILE A 690 11.56 -4.43 -18.28
N GLY A 691 12.49 -4.98 -17.49
CA GLY A 691 13.90 -5.11 -17.85
C GLY A 691 14.75 -3.91 -17.41
N GLY A 692 16.08 -3.96 -17.62
CA GLY A 692 17.02 -2.87 -17.32
C GLY A 692 18.01 -3.19 -16.18
N PRO A 693 17.56 -3.52 -14.95
CA PRO A 693 18.44 -4.01 -13.87
C PRO A 693 18.65 -5.54 -13.94
N GLY A 694 18.10 -6.20 -14.95
CA GLY A 694 17.95 -7.65 -15.04
C GLY A 694 16.73 -8.01 -15.88
N VAL A 695 16.41 -9.31 -15.95
CA VAL A 695 15.26 -9.78 -16.75
C VAL A 695 13.95 -9.49 -16.01
N GLY A 696 13.09 -8.67 -16.60
CA GLY A 696 11.71 -8.45 -16.16
C GLY A 696 10.71 -8.78 -17.28
N ARG A 697 9.53 -9.32 -16.96
CA ARG A 697 8.50 -9.68 -17.96
C ARG A 697 7.07 -9.42 -17.47
N ALA A 698 6.23 -8.85 -18.34
CA ALA A 698 4.80 -8.71 -18.08
C ALA A 698 4.00 -8.71 -19.40
N THR A 699 2.86 -9.38 -19.49
CA THR A 699 2.04 -9.36 -20.73
C THR A 699 1.45 -7.97 -20.96
N THR A 700 0.67 -7.47 -19.99
CA THR A 700 0.26 -6.05 -19.93
C THR A 700 0.94 -5.39 -18.74
N THR A 701 1.16 -4.08 -18.78
CA THR A 701 1.76 -3.37 -17.65
C THR A 701 0.70 -2.80 -16.72
N LEU A 702 -0.23 -2.00 -17.24
CA LEU A 702 -1.35 -1.43 -16.50
C LEU A 702 -2.67 -1.67 -17.24
N THR A 703 -3.66 -2.17 -16.50
CA THR A 703 -5.06 -2.22 -16.94
C THR A 703 -5.92 -1.31 -16.06
N VAL A 704 -6.65 -0.38 -16.66
CA VAL A 704 -7.61 0.51 -16.01
C VAL A 704 -9.02 0.11 -16.43
N ASN A 705 -9.72 -0.63 -15.58
CA ASN A 705 -11.11 -1.04 -15.78
C ASN A 705 -12.12 -0.08 -15.14
N SER A 706 -11.81 0.50 -13.97
CA SER A 706 -12.71 1.46 -13.31
C SER A 706 -12.93 2.72 -14.15
N ASP A 707 -14.15 3.21 -14.15
CA ASP A 707 -14.52 4.45 -14.82
C ASP A 707 -13.89 5.67 -14.13
N ASN A 708 -13.73 6.73 -14.92
CA ASN A 708 -13.42 8.08 -14.46
C ASN A 708 -12.04 8.24 -13.79
N VAL A 709 -11.19 7.20 -13.81
CA VAL A 709 -9.83 7.22 -13.25
C VAL A 709 -9.00 8.37 -13.84
N ILE A 710 -8.24 9.05 -12.98
CA ILE A 710 -7.31 10.12 -13.36
C ILE A 710 -5.88 9.60 -13.28
N GLY A 711 -5.22 9.39 -14.41
CA GLY A 711 -3.76 9.25 -14.47
C GLY A 711 -3.11 10.62 -14.65
N ASP A 712 -2.11 10.93 -13.84
CA ASP A 712 -1.41 12.21 -13.85
C ASP A 712 0.10 12.02 -13.66
N HIS A 713 0.82 12.11 -14.78
CA HIS A 713 2.20 11.71 -14.97
C HIS A 713 2.41 10.21 -14.75
N MET A 714 2.53 9.49 -15.87
CA MET A 714 2.78 8.06 -15.89
C MET A 714 3.84 7.75 -16.93
N TRP A 715 4.79 6.88 -16.58
CA TRP A 715 5.77 6.35 -17.51
C TRP A 715 5.74 4.83 -17.49
N LEU A 716 5.38 4.24 -18.62
CA LEU A 716 5.33 2.80 -18.82
C LEU A 716 6.45 2.43 -19.78
N TRP A 717 7.52 1.82 -19.29
CA TRP A 717 8.75 1.60 -20.06
C TRP A 717 9.13 0.12 -20.09
N ARG A 718 8.95 -0.51 -21.26
CA ARG A 718 9.72 -1.72 -21.57
C ARG A 718 11.14 -1.28 -21.87
N ALA A 719 12.12 -1.82 -21.15
CA ALA A 719 13.49 -1.34 -21.24
C ALA A 719 14.09 -1.52 -22.64
N ASP A 720 14.70 -0.46 -23.18
CA ASP A 720 15.47 -0.46 -24.43
C ASP A 720 16.98 -0.64 -24.19
N HIS A 721 17.45 -0.40 -22.96
CA HIS A 721 18.86 -0.56 -22.56
C HIS A 721 19.00 -1.06 -21.11
N GLY A 722 20.22 -1.51 -20.77
CA GLY A 722 20.53 -2.16 -19.50
C GLY A 722 20.57 -3.68 -19.60
N ASP A 723 20.69 -4.33 -18.45
CA ASP A 723 20.74 -5.78 -18.34
C ASP A 723 19.35 -6.43 -18.55
N GLY A 724 19.35 -7.64 -19.12
CA GLY A 724 18.14 -8.42 -19.35
C GLY A 724 17.20 -7.86 -20.42
N VAL A 725 17.70 -7.02 -21.34
CA VAL A 725 16.93 -6.41 -22.44
C VAL A 725 17.06 -7.20 -23.75
N GLY A 726 15.97 -7.23 -24.53
CA GLY A 726 15.93 -7.74 -25.90
C GLY A 726 14.60 -8.40 -26.24
N TRP A 727 14.33 -8.60 -27.53
CA TRP A 727 13.01 -8.99 -28.07
C TRP A 727 12.40 -10.26 -27.45
N THR A 728 13.23 -11.22 -27.05
CA THR A 728 12.80 -12.46 -26.37
C THR A 728 13.19 -12.51 -24.89
N VAL A 729 13.78 -11.43 -24.36
CA VAL A 729 14.33 -11.35 -23.00
C VAL A 729 13.33 -10.63 -22.09
N ASN A 730 13.18 -9.31 -22.20
CA ASN A 730 12.22 -8.51 -21.44
C ASN A 730 10.87 -8.39 -22.16
N THR A 731 10.22 -9.53 -22.41
CA THR A 731 8.99 -9.57 -23.21
C THR A 731 7.85 -8.81 -22.53
N ALA A 732 7.22 -7.89 -23.26
CA ALA A 732 5.95 -7.27 -22.89
C ALA A 732 5.12 -6.86 -24.09
N ASP A 733 3.87 -7.31 -24.13
CA ASP A 733 2.97 -7.07 -25.27
C ASP A 733 2.44 -5.63 -25.28
N THR A 734 1.84 -5.20 -24.16
CA THR A 734 1.09 -3.93 -24.09
C THR A 734 1.48 -3.13 -22.85
N GLY A 735 1.63 -1.81 -23.01
CA GLY A 735 1.83 -0.90 -21.88
C GLY A 735 0.52 -0.69 -21.13
N LEU A 736 -0.33 0.17 -21.68
CA LEU A 736 -1.58 0.61 -21.06
C LEU A 736 -2.79 0.01 -21.79
N THR A 737 -3.73 -0.57 -21.05
CA THR A 737 -5.09 -0.87 -21.53
C THR A 737 -6.12 -0.11 -20.69
N VAL A 738 -6.92 0.75 -21.32
CA VAL A 738 -8.01 1.49 -20.67
C VAL A 738 -9.35 0.93 -21.13
N ASN A 739 -10.07 0.26 -20.24
CA ASN A 739 -11.41 -0.27 -20.46
C ASN A 739 -12.51 0.65 -19.88
N GLY A 740 -12.23 1.36 -18.79
CA GLY A 740 -13.21 2.23 -18.12
C GLY A 740 -13.58 3.49 -18.90
N ASP A 741 -14.82 3.95 -18.73
CA ASP A 741 -15.39 5.13 -19.38
C ASP A 741 -14.98 6.45 -18.67
N ASN A 742 -14.78 7.50 -19.46
CA ASN A 742 -14.37 8.86 -19.06
C ASN A 742 -13.05 8.93 -18.26
N VAL A 743 -12.19 7.92 -18.38
CA VAL A 743 -10.81 7.95 -17.87
C VAL A 743 -10.07 9.14 -18.48
N THR A 744 -9.25 9.82 -17.69
CA THR A 744 -8.45 10.97 -18.15
C THR A 744 -6.99 10.78 -17.80
N MET A 745 -6.11 10.94 -18.79
CA MET A 745 -4.67 10.84 -18.67
C MET A 745 -4.02 12.20 -18.93
N TYR A 746 -3.17 12.64 -18.01
CA TYR A 746 -2.37 13.86 -18.10
C TYR A 746 -0.88 13.49 -18.08
N GLY A 747 -0.09 13.88 -19.08
CA GLY A 747 1.35 13.57 -19.11
C GLY A 747 1.63 12.08 -19.23
N LEU A 748 1.13 11.42 -20.28
CA LEU A 748 1.26 9.98 -20.48
C LEU A 748 2.48 9.65 -21.38
N PHE A 749 3.40 8.85 -20.85
CA PHE A 749 4.60 8.36 -21.55
C PHE A 749 4.54 6.83 -21.60
N VAL A 750 4.59 6.21 -22.78
CA VAL A 750 4.50 4.74 -22.94
C VAL A 750 5.41 4.27 -24.06
N GLU A 751 6.33 3.35 -23.79
CA GLU A 751 7.48 3.10 -24.69
C GLU A 751 7.89 1.62 -24.83
N HIS A 752 8.35 1.30 -26.05
CA HIS A 752 9.03 0.09 -26.50
C HIS A 752 8.33 -1.27 -26.31
N TYR A 753 7.02 -1.31 -26.06
CA TYR A 753 6.24 -2.55 -26.00
C TYR A 753 6.22 -3.29 -27.35
N GLN A 754 6.04 -4.61 -27.32
CA GLN A 754 6.12 -5.45 -28.52
C GLN A 754 4.89 -5.37 -29.41
N LYS A 755 3.74 -4.94 -28.88
CA LYS A 755 2.49 -4.73 -29.61
C LYS A 755 2.03 -3.27 -29.44
N TYR A 756 0.74 -3.05 -29.16
CA TYR A 756 0.21 -1.71 -28.93
C TYR A 756 0.80 -1.12 -27.64
N GLN A 757 1.20 0.14 -27.70
CA GLN A 757 1.78 0.81 -26.53
C GLN A 757 0.64 1.20 -25.58
N THR A 758 -0.37 1.90 -26.11
CA THR A 758 -1.64 2.21 -25.45
C THR A 758 -2.83 1.65 -26.24
N VAL A 759 -3.76 0.98 -25.55
CA VAL A 759 -5.07 0.55 -26.07
C VAL A 759 -6.18 1.21 -25.26
N TRP A 760 -7.18 1.77 -25.94
CA TRP A 760 -8.31 2.48 -25.33
C TRP A 760 -9.65 1.94 -25.85
N ASN A 761 -10.40 1.30 -24.96
CA ASN A 761 -11.67 0.64 -25.24
C ASN A 761 -12.88 1.40 -24.65
N GLY A 762 -12.67 2.23 -23.62
CA GLY A 762 -13.71 3.04 -22.98
C GLY A 762 -14.07 4.33 -23.75
N ASN A 763 -15.31 4.77 -23.64
CA ASN A 763 -15.85 6.02 -24.17
C ASN A 763 -15.47 7.23 -23.31
N GLY A 764 -15.66 8.45 -23.83
CA GLY A 764 -15.40 9.70 -23.10
C GLY A 764 -13.94 9.93 -22.71
N GLY A 765 -13.02 9.07 -23.15
CA GLY A 765 -11.62 9.08 -22.77
C GLY A 765 -10.90 10.36 -23.17
N ARG A 766 -9.98 10.84 -22.33
CA ARG A 766 -9.19 12.05 -22.59
C ARG A 766 -7.70 11.83 -22.35
N THR A 767 -6.85 12.29 -23.27
CA THR A 767 -5.38 12.31 -23.08
C THR A 767 -4.80 13.69 -23.38
N TYR A 768 -4.16 14.29 -22.38
CA TYR A 768 -3.47 15.57 -22.48
C TYR A 768 -1.97 15.33 -22.35
N PHE A 769 -1.24 15.60 -23.44
CA PHE A 769 0.13 15.14 -23.68
C PHE A 769 0.23 13.60 -23.77
N TYR A 770 0.76 13.14 -24.91
CA TYR A 770 1.25 11.77 -25.09
C TYR A 770 2.66 11.80 -25.67
N GLN A 771 3.54 10.96 -25.13
CA GLN A 771 4.83 10.66 -25.73
C GLN A 771 4.99 9.14 -25.82
N ASN A 772 5.61 8.71 -26.92
CA ASN A 772 5.90 7.32 -27.18
C ASN A 772 7.17 7.18 -28.03
N GLU A 773 7.93 6.13 -27.75
CA GLU A 773 8.89 5.52 -28.65
C GLU A 773 8.45 4.08 -28.98
N MET A 774 8.48 3.70 -30.25
CA MET A 774 8.24 2.32 -30.71
C MET A 774 9.39 1.40 -30.25
N PRO A 775 9.21 0.07 -30.19
CA PRO A 775 10.30 -0.84 -29.84
C PRO A 775 11.44 -0.71 -30.85
N TYR A 776 12.68 -0.54 -30.39
CA TYR A 776 13.86 -0.45 -31.26
C TYR A 776 14.27 -1.81 -31.84
N ASP A 777 13.92 -2.87 -31.12
CA ASP A 777 14.39 -4.24 -31.29
C ASP A 777 13.49 -5.26 -32.03
N PRO A 778 12.46 -4.89 -32.83
CA PRO A 778 11.84 -5.83 -33.77
C PRO A 778 12.89 -6.49 -34.69
N PRO A 779 12.98 -7.83 -34.71
CA PRO A 779 14.08 -8.51 -35.43
C PRO A 779 13.98 -8.36 -36.95
N ASN A 780 12.75 -8.25 -37.47
CA ASN A 780 12.42 -7.99 -38.87
C ASN A 780 10.92 -7.72 -38.99
N GLN A 781 10.48 -7.26 -40.17
CA GLN A 781 9.07 -6.93 -40.40
C GLN A 781 8.12 -8.10 -40.13
N ALA A 782 8.47 -9.34 -40.51
CA ALA A 782 7.60 -10.50 -40.32
C ALA A 782 7.43 -10.87 -38.83
N GLY A 783 8.44 -10.61 -38.00
CA GLY A 783 8.36 -10.72 -36.54
C GLY A 783 7.54 -9.61 -35.87
N TRP A 784 7.14 -8.57 -36.61
CA TRP A 784 6.37 -7.43 -36.10
C TRP A 784 5.27 -7.03 -37.09
N MET A 785 4.32 -7.95 -37.27
CA MET A 785 3.07 -7.75 -38.00
C MET A 785 1.88 -7.81 -37.04
N ASN A 786 0.83 -7.06 -37.37
CA ASN A 786 -0.49 -7.10 -36.74
C ASN A 786 -1.52 -7.49 -37.82
N GLY A 787 -1.67 -8.80 -38.06
CA GLY A 787 -2.40 -9.30 -39.23
C GLY A 787 -1.73 -8.84 -40.53
N SER A 788 -2.46 -8.08 -41.36
CA SER A 788 -1.93 -7.45 -42.57
C SER A 788 -1.23 -6.10 -42.34
N THR A 789 -1.37 -5.50 -41.16
CA THR A 789 -0.77 -4.20 -40.82
C THR A 789 0.68 -4.41 -40.40
N ARG A 790 1.59 -3.58 -40.89
CA ARG A 790 3.00 -3.56 -40.46
C ARG A 790 3.14 -2.82 -39.14
N GLY A 791 3.68 -3.52 -38.15
CA GLY A 791 3.80 -3.04 -36.78
C GLY A 791 2.46 -2.88 -36.06
N TYR A 792 2.54 -2.28 -34.88
CA TYR A 792 1.40 -1.96 -34.01
C TYR A 792 1.39 -0.47 -33.71
N ALA A 793 0.20 0.13 -33.61
CA ALA A 793 0.05 1.54 -33.30
C ALA A 793 0.57 1.86 -31.89
N ALA A 794 1.17 3.03 -31.73
CA ALA A 794 1.48 3.63 -30.44
C ALA A 794 0.22 3.89 -29.62
N TYR A 795 -0.87 4.30 -30.27
CA TYR A 795 -2.15 4.55 -29.61
C TYR A 795 -3.28 3.94 -30.43
N LYS A 796 -3.94 2.92 -29.90
CA LYS A 796 -5.12 2.29 -30.49
C LYS A 796 -6.38 2.70 -29.72
N VAL A 797 -7.27 3.45 -30.36
CA VAL A 797 -8.67 3.56 -29.91
C VAL A 797 -9.47 2.46 -30.61
N ALA A 798 -10.22 1.66 -29.84
CA ALA A 798 -11.03 0.57 -30.37
C ALA A 798 -12.18 1.07 -31.25
N ASP A 799 -12.54 0.28 -32.26
CA ASP A 799 -13.49 0.69 -33.30
C ASP A 799 -14.92 0.89 -32.75
N SER A 800 -15.22 0.30 -31.60
CA SER A 800 -16.46 0.46 -30.84
C SER A 800 -16.56 1.78 -30.05
N VAL A 801 -15.47 2.54 -29.91
CA VAL A 801 -15.46 3.78 -29.13
C VAL A 801 -16.20 4.88 -29.87
N THR A 802 -17.20 5.46 -29.20
CA THR A 802 -18.08 6.49 -29.77
C THR A 802 -17.62 7.92 -29.47
N SER A 803 -16.74 8.10 -28.48
CA SER A 803 -16.17 9.40 -28.10
C SER A 803 -14.81 9.26 -27.42
N HIS A 804 -13.84 10.07 -27.82
CA HIS A 804 -12.48 10.11 -27.26
C HIS A 804 -11.81 11.42 -27.68
N GLN A 805 -10.94 12.03 -26.86
CA GLN A 805 -10.23 13.25 -27.24
C GLN A 805 -8.77 13.27 -26.76
N ALA A 806 -7.82 13.61 -27.64
CA ALA A 806 -6.41 13.70 -27.28
C ALA A 806 -5.74 14.97 -27.84
N TRP A 807 -4.76 15.50 -27.12
CA TRP A 807 -4.04 16.75 -27.44
C TRP A 807 -2.53 16.63 -27.22
N GLY A 808 -1.73 17.01 -28.21
CA GLY A 808 -0.27 17.06 -28.11
C GLY A 808 0.36 15.68 -28.02
N LEU A 809 0.39 14.93 -29.13
CA LEU A 809 0.87 13.55 -29.17
C LEU A 809 2.15 13.39 -30.00
N GLY A 810 3.18 12.81 -29.42
CA GLY A 810 4.39 12.34 -30.11
C GLY A 810 4.45 10.82 -30.20
N SER A 811 4.93 10.29 -31.32
CA SER A 811 5.33 8.88 -31.46
C SER A 811 6.55 8.74 -32.36
N TYR A 812 7.62 8.16 -31.82
CA TYR A 812 8.95 8.14 -32.45
C TYR A 812 9.37 6.71 -32.79
N CYS A 813 10.20 6.54 -33.81
CA CYS A 813 10.85 5.27 -34.11
C CYS A 813 12.38 5.41 -34.20
N PHE A 814 13.07 4.38 -33.69
CA PHE A 814 14.50 4.18 -33.84
C PHE A 814 14.76 2.67 -34.00
N PHE A 815 14.35 2.09 -35.14
CA PHE A 815 14.47 0.65 -35.39
C PHE A 815 15.93 0.22 -35.65
N ASN A 816 16.82 0.41 -34.68
CA ASN A 816 18.26 0.26 -34.84
C ASN A 816 18.70 -1.20 -35.07
N VAL A 817 17.96 -2.18 -34.54
CA VAL A 817 18.20 -3.61 -34.78
C VAL A 817 17.88 -3.98 -36.23
N ASN A 818 16.85 -3.36 -36.82
CA ASN A 818 16.50 -3.57 -38.23
C ASN A 818 15.84 -2.32 -38.85
N PRO A 819 16.63 -1.39 -39.44
CA PRO A 819 16.10 -0.13 -39.98
C PRO A 819 15.15 -0.27 -41.17
N ALA A 820 15.02 -1.49 -41.75
CA ALA A 820 14.04 -1.79 -42.80
C ALA A 820 12.64 -2.12 -42.25
N VAL A 821 12.46 -2.18 -40.92
CA VAL A 821 11.15 -2.29 -40.27
C VAL A 821 10.35 -1.01 -40.47
N VAL A 822 9.05 -1.18 -40.72
CA VAL A 822 8.11 -0.10 -40.97
C VAL A 822 6.91 -0.26 -40.03
N ALA A 823 6.47 0.84 -39.43
CA ALA A 823 5.15 0.96 -38.83
C ALA A 823 4.20 1.62 -39.83
N ASP A 824 3.02 1.04 -40.08
CA ASP A 824 2.06 1.62 -41.02
C ASP A 824 1.39 2.90 -40.49
N ARG A 825 1.33 3.08 -39.16
CA ARG A 825 0.79 4.27 -38.49
C ARG A 825 1.28 4.38 -37.05
N ALA A 826 1.40 5.60 -36.52
CA ALA A 826 1.59 5.80 -35.09
C ALA A 826 0.25 5.70 -34.32
N PHE A 827 -0.82 6.29 -34.84
CA PHE A 827 -2.12 6.32 -34.18
C PHE A 827 -3.17 5.56 -35.00
N GLU A 828 -4.04 4.80 -34.34
CA GLU A 828 -5.11 4.02 -35.00
C GLU A 828 -6.43 4.17 -34.25
N VAL A 829 -7.47 4.68 -34.92
CA VAL A 829 -8.72 5.10 -34.26
C VAL A 829 -9.94 4.90 -35.18
N PRO A 830 -11.17 4.74 -34.68
CA PRO A 830 -12.37 4.80 -35.53
C PRO A 830 -12.52 6.18 -36.19
N THR A 831 -12.99 6.20 -37.44
CA THR A 831 -13.38 7.45 -38.12
C THR A 831 -14.73 7.92 -37.59
N ASN A 832 -14.70 8.77 -36.56
CA ASN A 832 -15.89 9.26 -35.86
C ASN A 832 -15.69 10.74 -35.46
N PRO A 833 -16.64 11.66 -35.74
CA PRO A 833 -16.50 13.09 -35.44
C PRO A 833 -16.41 13.44 -33.94
N ASN A 834 -16.63 12.48 -33.04
CA ASN A 834 -16.45 12.61 -31.60
C ASN A 834 -15.16 11.94 -31.07
N VAL A 835 -14.36 11.32 -31.94
CA VAL A 835 -13.04 10.74 -31.64
C VAL A 835 -11.99 11.65 -32.26
N ARG A 836 -11.44 12.60 -31.47
CA ARG A 836 -10.65 13.73 -31.97
C ARG A 836 -9.22 13.72 -31.45
N PHE A 837 -8.27 13.94 -32.35
CA PHE A 837 -6.85 14.06 -32.03
C PHE A 837 -6.34 15.42 -32.52
N THR A 838 -5.69 16.18 -31.64
CA THR A 838 -5.21 17.54 -31.90
C THR A 838 -3.70 17.59 -31.69
N ASN A 839 -2.97 18.20 -32.62
CA ASN A 839 -1.52 18.39 -32.59
C ASN A 839 -0.74 17.07 -32.38
N MET A 840 -0.51 16.36 -33.47
CA MET A 840 0.27 15.12 -33.53
C MET A 840 1.59 15.34 -34.27
N VAL A 841 2.63 14.64 -33.84
CA VAL A 841 3.93 14.54 -34.51
C VAL A 841 4.42 13.08 -34.53
N THR A 842 4.96 12.64 -35.65
CA THR A 842 5.76 11.41 -35.74
C THR A 842 7.20 11.72 -36.14
N VAL A 843 8.15 10.97 -35.57
CA VAL A 843 9.59 11.23 -35.75
C VAL A 843 10.33 9.93 -36.07
N SER A 844 11.18 9.94 -37.08
CA SER A 844 12.20 8.90 -37.33
C SER A 844 13.53 9.41 -36.80
N LEU A 845 13.95 8.92 -35.64
CA LEU A 845 15.10 9.43 -34.91
C LEU A 845 16.38 9.17 -35.70
N GLY A 846 17.09 10.24 -36.07
CA GLY A 846 18.25 10.16 -36.96
C GLY A 846 17.95 9.55 -38.35
N GLY A 847 16.68 9.41 -38.73
CA GLY A 847 16.27 8.71 -39.95
C GLY A 847 16.24 7.18 -39.86
N VAL A 848 16.33 6.60 -38.66
CA VAL A 848 16.40 5.15 -38.45
C VAL A 848 15.01 4.53 -38.29
N GLY A 849 14.57 3.79 -39.30
CA GLY A 849 13.22 3.21 -39.34
C GLY A 849 12.19 4.14 -39.98
N THR A 850 10.97 3.64 -40.19
CA THR A 850 9.90 4.39 -40.89
C THR A 850 8.55 4.27 -40.18
N ILE A 851 7.86 5.41 -40.03
CA ILE A 851 6.43 5.49 -39.70
C ILE A 851 5.70 6.05 -40.92
N ASN A 852 4.89 5.24 -41.62
CA ASN A 852 4.29 5.64 -42.89
C ASN A 852 3.26 6.77 -42.79
N ARG A 853 2.47 6.78 -41.70
CA ARG A 853 1.36 7.72 -41.48
C ARG A 853 1.32 8.16 -40.02
N VAL A 854 0.84 9.38 -39.79
CA VAL A 854 0.65 9.89 -38.43
C VAL A 854 -0.52 9.15 -37.78
N ILE A 855 -1.70 9.20 -38.39
CA ILE A 855 -2.93 8.58 -37.85
C ILE A 855 -3.73 7.90 -38.96
N ASN A 856 -4.13 6.65 -38.74
CA ASN A 856 -4.81 5.82 -39.72
C ASN A 856 -4.09 5.83 -41.09
N ASN A 857 -4.68 6.49 -42.09
CA ASN A 857 -4.13 6.62 -43.44
C ASN A 857 -3.69 8.06 -43.77
N THR A 858 -3.61 8.94 -42.76
CA THR A 858 -3.44 10.40 -42.87
C THR A 858 -2.11 10.87 -42.26
N GLY A 859 -1.57 11.97 -42.80
CA GLY A 859 -0.26 12.51 -42.45
C GLY A 859 0.86 11.92 -43.30
N ASP A 860 1.96 12.65 -43.43
CA ASP A 860 3.11 12.22 -44.24
C ASP A 860 3.98 11.19 -43.49
N THR A 861 4.90 10.57 -44.24
CA THR A 861 5.80 9.54 -43.74
C THR A 861 6.99 10.15 -43.01
N ALA A 862 7.29 9.65 -41.81
CA ALA A 862 8.53 9.96 -41.10
C ALA A 862 9.59 8.87 -41.40
N ASN A 863 10.73 9.24 -41.99
CA ASN A 863 11.83 8.35 -42.38
C ASN A 863 13.17 9.11 -42.57
N ALA A 864 14.17 8.46 -43.16
CA ALA A 864 15.49 9.07 -43.44
C ALA A 864 15.49 10.34 -44.29
N ALA A 865 14.52 10.51 -45.21
CA ALA A 865 14.41 11.71 -46.06
C ALA A 865 13.59 12.83 -45.39
N HIS A 866 12.58 12.46 -44.60
CA HIS A 866 11.72 13.38 -43.87
C HIS A 866 11.60 12.90 -42.42
N GLN A 867 12.50 13.35 -41.54
CA GLN A 867 12.59 12.81 -40.18
C GLN A 867 11.39 13.15 -39.29
N GLN A 868 10.53 14.10 -39.67
CA GLN A 868 9.39 14.56 -38.87
C GLN A 868 8.16 14.70 -39.77
N SER A 869 6.99 14.32 -39.25
CA SER A 869 5.69 14.55 -39.89
C SER A 869 4.70 15.08 -38.86
N TYR A 870 3.98 16.15 -39.19
CA TYR A 870 3.06 16.84 -38.29
C TYR A 870 1.62 16.78 -38.83
N LEU A 871 0.65 16.64 -37.93
CA LEU A 871 -0.77 16.73 -38.26
C LEU A 871 -1.53 17.48 -37.16
N THR A 872 -2.18 18.59 -37.51
CA THR A 872 -2.83 19.48 -36.52
C THR A 872 -4.14 18.92 -35.97
N ASN A 873 -4.92 18.18 -36.76
CA ASN A 873 -6.25 17.70 -36.38
C ASN A 873 -6.57 16.35 -37.06
N TYR A 874 -7.41 15.54 -36.42
CA TYR A 874 -8.06 14.35 -37.00
C TYR A 874 -9.33 13.97 -36.22
N PRO A 875 -10.40 13.44 -36.86
CA PRO A 875 -10.63 13.45 -38.31
C PRO A 875 -10.84 14.87 -38.84
#